data_AF-A0A9J9EPM6-F1
#
_entry.id   AF-A0A9J9EPM6-F1
#
_cell.length_a   1.000
_cell.length_b   1.000
_cell.length_c   1.000
_cell.angle_alpha   90.00
_cell.angle_beta   90.00
_cell.angle_gamma   90.00
#
_symmetry.space_group_name_H-M   'P 1'
#
loop_
_entity.id
_entity.type
_entity.pdbx_description
1 polymer ?
#
loop_
_entity_poly.entity_id
_entity_poly.type
_entity_poly.pdbx_seq_one_letter_code
_entity_poly.pdbx_strand_id
1 'polypeptide(L)'
;MIKKYNNKWSLQKVAVTLLLTTTSNSFNIVHAAENKVSVDVNLDTKHRIGNIERFNREKFISLHSAPTENEWDHDNKGNNAKSDLIGSFINGYDVYFGRDTGYMKNQLFAQKQDGNRLGFIDESVLTTKGNAAINSFENSNATRFVNARRFKNRSKDMVVGGQVHPYYPDGTNIGNSNWAFSQKNTDQEPIGTATGHYMGQFLQKYFAQTNTAAGAPKPAYLEVVNEPLYDLNIAPKDGRDKAPIADIFKYHKSVAQEIRKSNNQALNKNIKVAGYTVAFPNYDWDNFERWESNDKFFIDTAGADMDVFSIHLYDFPTHPRGEEYRRGSNVEATLDMLEQYSNIKFGRTKPLLISEYGASVHALRNKPWSQVRDAEKLRGYNALLTHFLERPDVIAKAIPFIPVKAEWGRHGDTGYPYENRLMRQQFEKAGQTGTDWIYTDLVKFFELWSEVKGIHVDSWASDLDIMVDAYVQNNKAHIIMTSLEFQDTDVALKALGIDGNTIKSVQVKTLSYDNNNHAKLATKTMSSVPKTVSLPKESTQIMTITYHNKINIDKVNQQNKYYATTYKQPIKANVDMYFNIKDVEVGAQGEAVLRLGIGREHGKSLTPTVNVNNVPVEVPTDFRGYDQKQGKTRNGRASFFGVIEIPVSHDLLQGSNWIRINFDDAGGFVTSAALQVVNSSDEITRSL
;
A
#
# COMPACT_ATOMS: atom_id res chain seq x y z
N MET A 1 -6.00 -55.51 33.07
CA MET A 1 -6.41 -56.88 33.44
C MET A 1 -7.79 -57.14 32.84
N ILE A 2 -7.89 -58.11 31.90
CA ILE A 2 -8.74 -59.31 32.00
C ILE A 2 -10.25 -58.99 31.83
N LYS A 3 -11.05 -59.54 30.92
CA LYS A 3 -10.95 -60.60 29.89
C LYS A 3 -12.24 -60.52 29.05
N LYS A 4 -12.15 -60.93 27.78
CA LYS A 4 -13.24 -61.46 26.93
C LYS A 4 -14.04 -62.57 27.64
N TYR A 5 -15.30 -62.82 27.23
CA TYR A 5 -15.87 -64.11 26.76
C TYR A 5 -17.36 -63.87 26.40
N ASN A 6 -17.77 -63.92 25.12
CA ASN A 6 -18.17 -65.08 24.29
C ASN A 6 -19.46 -65.81 24.72
N ASN A 7 -20.46 -65.82 23.81
CA ASN A 7 -21.31 -66.96 23.37
C ASN A 7 -22.65 -66.42 22.84
N LYS A 8 -23.41 -67.05 21.93
CA LYS A 8 -23.26 -67.97 20.80
C LYS A 8 -24.73 -68.33 20.42
N TRP A 9 -25.12 -68.11 19.17
CA TRP A 9 -26.15 -68.80 18.35
C TRP A 9 -27.64 -68.82 18.74
N SER A 10 -28.52 -68.38 17.81
CA SER A 10 -29.42 -69.29 17.07
C SER A 10 -30.10 -68.59 15.88
N LEU A 11 -30.04 -69.22 14.71
CA LEU A 11 -30.73 -68.85 13.47
C LEU A 11 -32.22 -69.27 13.54
N GLN A 12 -33.12 -68.36 13.19
CA GLN A 12 -34.44 -68.70 12.63
C GLN A 12 -34.65 -67.92 11.33
N LYS A 13 -34.88 -68.65 10.24
CA LYS A 13 -35.27 -68.13 8.94
C LYS A 13 -36.78 -67.84 8.97
N VAL A 14 -37.17 -66.61 8.67
CA VAL A 14 -38.52 -66.28 8.21
C VAL A 14 -38.38 -65.59 6.86
N ALA A 15 -39.02 -66.18 5.85
CA ALA A 15 -39.09 -65.65 4.50
C ALA A 15 -39.98 -64.41 4.49
N VAL A 16 -39.44 -63.29 4.01
CA VAL A 16 -40.22 -62.09 3.69
C VAL A 16 -40.01 -61.78 2.22
N THR A 17 -41.12 -61.83 1.50
CA THR A 17 -41.30 -61.48 0.09
C THR A 17 -40.84 -60.04 -0.14
N LEU A 18 -39.78 -59.85 -0.92
CA LEU A 18 -39.25 -58.54 -1.28
C LEU A 18 -40.04 -57.99 -2.48
N LEU A 19 -40.91 -57.01 -2.24
CA LEU A 19 -41.43 -56.15 -3.31
C LEU A 19 -40.28 -55.27 -3.82
N LEU A 20 -39.98 -55.37 -5.12
CA LEU A 20 -39.10 -54.47 -5.82
C LEU A 20 -39.74 -53.08 -5.91
N THR A 21 -39.26 -52.13 -5.11
CA THR A 21 -39.35 -50.70 -5.42
C THR A 21 -37.98 -50.24 -5.89
N THR A 22 -37.90 -49.92 -7.18
CA THR A 22 -36.75 -49.32 -7.84
C THR A 22 -36.50 -47.91 -7.31
N THR A 23 -35.57 -47.75 -6.37
CA THR A 23 -34.92 -46.47 -6.11
C THR A 23 -33.57 -46.50 -6.81
N SER A 24 -33.49 -45.81 -7.95
CA SER A 24 -32.24 -45.46 -8.61
C SER A 24 -31.44 -44.55 -7.68
N ASN A 25 -30.58 -45.14 -6.84
CA ASN A 25 -29.50 -44.40 -6.22
C ASN A 25 -28.45 -44.16 -7.31
N SER A 26 -28.60 -43.06 -8.03
CA SER A 26 -27.48 -42.41 -8.71
C SER A 26 -26.49 -42.00 -7.61
N PHE A 27 -25.48 -42.83 -7.40
CA PHE A 27 -24.24 -42.37 -6.78
C PHE A 27 -23.71 -41.25 -7.67
N ASN A 28 -24.01 -40.00 -7.30
CA ASN A 28 -23.21 -38.88 -7.74
C ASN A 28 -21.84 -39.11 -7.13
N ILE A 29 -20.95 -39.71 -7.90
CA ILE A 29 -19.52 -39.50 -7.72
C ILE A 29 -19.35 -38.01 -7.95
N VAL A 30 -19.35 -37.25 -6.87
CA VAL A 30 -18.83 -35.89 -6.88
C VAL A 30 -17.36 -36.06 -7.22
N HIS A 31 -17.03 -35.97 -8.51
CA HIS A 31 -15.68 -35.60 -8.88
C HIS A 31 -15.46 -34.26 -8.19
N ALA A 32 -14.58 -34.23 -7.19
CA ALA A 32 -13.97 -32.99 -6.75
C ALA A 32 -13.41 -32.37 -8.04
N ALA A 33 -14.06 -31.33 -8.54
CA ALA A 33 -13.45 -30.51 -9.56
C ALA A 33 -12.11 -30.08 -8.97
N GLU A 34 -11.02 -30.36 -9.67
CA GLU A 34 -9.76 -29.70 -9.35
C GLU A 34 -10.04 -28.20 -9.51
N ASN A 35 -10.30 -27.49 -8.40
CA ASN A 35 -10.49 -26.04 -8.36
C ASN A 35 -9.15 -25.39 -8.74
N LYS A 36 -8.86 -25.33 -10.03
CA LYS A 36 -7.73 -24.60 -10.59
C LYS A 36 -8.20 -23.19 -10.87
N VAL A 37 -7.51 -22.21 -10.30
CA VAL A 37 -7.73 -20.80 -10.63
C VAL A 37 -7.25 -20.57 -12.07
N SER A 38 -8.09 -20.00 -12.93
CA SER A 38 -7.68 -19.58 -14.26
C SER A 38 -7.11 -18.17 -14.19
N VAL A 39 -5.97 -17.94 -14.85
CA VAL A 39 -5.39 -16.61 -15.07
C VAL A 39 -5.22 -16.39 -16.55
N ASP A 40 -5.86 -15.35 -17.08
CA ASP A 40 -5.78 -14.91 -18.47
C ASP A 40 -4.89 -13.68 -18.60
N VAL A 41 -4.06 -13.60 -19.65
CA VAL A 41 -3.14 -12.46 -19.87
C VAL A 41 -3.03 -12.09 -21.36
N ASN A 42 -3.79 -11.10 -21.81
CA ASN A 42 -3.78 -10.68 -23.21
C ASN A 42 -2.62 -9.70 -23.50
N LEU A 43 -1.45 -10.23 -23.88
CA LEU A 43 -0.22 -9.44 -24.06
C LEU A 43 -0.27 -8.42 -25.23
N ASP A 44 -1.23 -8.56 -26.14
CA ASP A 44 -1.52 -7.63 -27.25
C ASP A 44 -2.47 -6.49 -26.86
N THR A 45 -3.06 -6.57 -25.66
CA THR A 45 -4.12 -5.67 -25.20
C THR A 45 -3.61 -4.79 -24.07
N LYS A 46 -3.37 -3.52 -24.37
CA LYS A 46 -2.93 -2.53 -23.39
C LYS A 46 -4.03 -2.25 -22.38
N HIS A 47 -3.72 -2.30 -21.08
CA HIS A 47 -4.64 -1.88 -20.03
C HIS A 47 -4.25 -0.50 -19.50
N ARG A 48 -5.05 0.52 -19.84
CA ARG A 48 -4.85 1.90 -19.40
C ARG A 48 -5.84 2.22 -18.29
N ILE A 49 -5.33 2.59 -17.10
CA ILE A 49 -6.15 2.98 -15.95
C ILE A 49 -6.08 4.51 -15.82
N GLY A 50 -7.22 5.19 -15.97
CA GLY A 50 -7.26 6.63 -16.10
C GLY A 50 -6.34 7.08 -17.26
N ASN A 51 -5.28 7.81 -16.94
CA ASN A 51 -4.27 8.24 -17.92
C ASN A 51 -2.93 7.47 -17.84
N ILE A 52 -2.86 6.39 -17.05
CA ILE A 52 -1.64 5.62 -16.82
C ILE A 52 -1.67 4.30 -17.59
N GLU A 53 -0.63 4.04 -18.38
CA GLU A 53 -0.50 2.84 -19.21
C GLU A 53 0.84 2.10 -19.04
N ARG A 54 1.68 2.51 -18.07
CA ARG A 54 3.00 1.91 -17.85
C ARG A 54 3.30 1.74 -16.37
N PHE A 55 4.07 0.70 -16.04
CA PHE A 55 4.62 0.53 -14.70
C PHE A 55 5.54 1.70 -14.35
N ASN A 56 5.22 2.41 -13.28
CA ASN A 56 6.05 3.50 -12.76
C ASN A 56 6.93 3.00 -11.61
N ARG A 57 8.16 2.61 -11.94
CA ARG A 57 9.13 2.12 -10.93
C ARG A 57 9.47 3.16 -9.88
N GLU A 58 9.52 4.44 -10.24
CA GLU A 58 9.82 5.53 -9.30
C GLU A 58 8.72 5.66 -8.21
N LYS A 59 7.47 5.46 -8.62
CA LYS A 59 6.29 5.47 -7.76
C LYS A 59 6.23 4.27 -6.78
N PHE A 60 6.63 3.08 -7.22
CA PHE A 60 6.32 1.81 -6.54
C PHE A 60 7.54 1.02 -6.05
N ILE A 61 8.70 1.14 -6.71
CA ILE A 61 9.93 0.42 -6.36
C ILE A 61 10.90 1.44 -5.74
N SER A 62 10.58 1.82 -4.51
CA SER A 62 11.35 2.80 -3.74
C SER A 62 11.79 2.27 -2.38
N LEU A 63 12.75 2.96 -1.76
CA LEU A 63 13.27 2.66 -0.43
C LEU A 63 13.00 3.85 0.50
N HIS A 64 12.64 3.60 1.76
CA HIS A 64 12.52 4.66 2.77
C HIS A 64 13.90 5.14 3.23
N SER A 65 14.56 5.88 2.34
CA SER A 65 15.90 6.41 2.53
C SER A 65 16.15 7.59 1.59
N ALA A 66 17.22 8.33 1.84
CA ALA A 66 17.82 9.32 0.95
C ALA A 66 19.27 8.95 0.56
N PRO A 67 19.78 9.42 -0.60
CA PRO A 67 21.18 9.17 -0.99
C PRO A 67 22.20 9.89 -0.10
N THR A 68 21.75 10.84 0.71
CA THR A 68 22.57 11.61 1.65
C THR A 68 22.74 10.94 3.01
N GLU A 69 22.11 9.80 3.25
CA GLU A 69 22.25 9.08 4.51
C GLU A 69 23.66 8.52 4.69
N ASN A 70 24.20 8.66 5.90
CA ASN A 70 25.50 8.09 6.24
C ASN A 70 25.46 6.55 6.31
N GLU A 71 24.26 5.95 6.37
CA GLU A 71 24.06 4.51 6.48
C GLU A 71 24.53 3.75 5.22
N TRP A 72 24.69 4.44 4.10
CA TRP A 72 25.27 3.90 2.87
C TRP A 72 26.77 3.62 2.96
N ASP A 73 27.46 4.17 3.96
CA ASP A 73 28.89 4.00 4.21
C ASP A 73 29.16 3.06 5.41
N HIS A 74 30.44 2.76 5.62
CA HIS A 74 30.92 2.12 6.85
C HIS A 74 30.58 3.01 8.07
N ASP A 75 30.29 2.38 9.21
CA ASP A 75 30.02 3.09 10.46
C ASP A 75 30.80 2.51 11.63
N ASN A 76 30.61 3.08 12.82
CA ASN A 76 31.28 2.62 14.03
C ASN A 76 30.80 1.26 14.55
N LYS A 77 29.79 0.64 13.91
CA LYS A 77 29.28 -0.69 14.24
C LYS A 77 29.87 -1.75 13.32
N GLY A 78 30.23 -1.42 12.09
CA GLY A 78 30.86 -2.35 11.17
C GLY A 78 30.99 -1.83 9.74
N ASN A 79 31.63 -2.64 8.91
CA ASN A 79 31.81 -2.32 7.50
C ASN A 79 30.64 -2.79 6.65
N ASN A 80 30.28 -2.08 5.58
CA ASN A 80 29.41 -2.65 4.57
C ASN A 80 30.18 -3.74 3.80
N ALA A 81 29.61 -4.95 3.72
CA ALA A 81 30.23 -6.06 2.98
C ALA A 81 30.40 -5.74 1.49
N LYS A 82 29.55 -4.85 0.95
CA LYS A 82 29.74 -4.23 -0.36
C LYS A 82 30.37 -2.85 -0.17
N SER A 83 31.53 -2.63 -0.77
CA SER A 83 32.25 -1.34 -0.71
C SER A 83 31.46 -0.17 -1.30
N ASP A 84 30.72 -0.41 -2.38
CA ASP A 84 29.72 0.51 -2.92
C ASP A 84 28.31 -0.06 -2.73
N LEU A 85 27.84 -0.06 -1.47
CA LEU A 85 26.52 -0.58 -1.10
C LEU A 85 25.40 0.10 -1.89
N ILE A 86 25.36 1.44 -1.87
CA ILE A 86 24.33 2.23 -2.55
C ILE A 86 24.33 2.00 -4.06
N GLY A 87 25.49 1.99 -4.72
CA GLY A 87 25.56 1.72 -6.16
C GLY A 87 25.15 0.30 -6.52
N SER A 88 25.58 -0.67 -5.72
CA SER A 88 25.19 -2.07 -5.89
C SER A 88 23.68 -2.28 -5.71
N PHE A 89 23.07 -1.58 -4.76
CA PHE A 89 21.64 -1.70 -4.46
C PHE A 89 20.79 -0.94 -5.50
N ILE A 90 21.03 0.36 -5.64
CA ILE A 90 20.22 1.26 -6.48
C ILE A 90 20.30 0.89 -7.96
N ASN A 91 21.49 0.61 -8.48
CA ASN A 91 21.62 0.20 -9.89
C ASN A 91 21.34 -1.29 -10.09
N GLY A 92 21.72 -2.14 -9.14
CA GLY A 92 21.57 -3.59 -9.27
C GLY A 92 20.11 -4.05 -9.26
N TYR A 93 19.25 -3.36 -8.52
CA TYR A 93 17.82 -3.68 -8.43
C TYR A 93 16.91 -2.58 -9.02
N ASP A 94 17.49 -1.55 -9.63
CA ASP A 94 16.77 -0.42 -10.27
C ASP A 94 15.76 0.25 -9.32
N VAL A 95 16.25 0.70 -8.17
CA VAL A 95 15.46 1.23 -7.03
C VAL A 95 15.52 2.75 -6.99
N TYR A 96 14.44 3.38 -6.52
CA TYR A 96 14.34 4.83 -6.32
C TYR A 96 14.35 5.19 -4.83
N PHE A 97 14.64 6.45 -4.51
CA PHE A 97 14.54 6.93 -3.14
C PHE A 97 13.10 7.34 -2.82
N GLY A 98 12.75 7.23 -1.54
CA GLY A 98 11.39 7.30 -1.07
C GLY A 98 11.17 8.52 -0.20
N ARG A 99 11.68 8.46 1.03
CA ARG A 99 11.27 9.35 2.11
C ARG A 99 12.41 9.63 3.09
N ASP A 100 12.49 10.88 3.56
CA ASP A 100 13.37 11.29 4.65
C ASP A 100 12.66 12.30 5.58
N THR A 101 12.82 12.12 6.90
CA THR A 101 12.39 13.10 7.91
C THR A 101 13.57 13.64 8.73
N GLY A 102 14.77 13.08 8.54
CA GLY A 102 15.94 13.38 9.34
C GLY A 102 16.68 14.64 8.87
N TYR A 103 16.80 14.86 7.57
CA TYR A 103 17.58 15.98 7.04
C TYR A 103 16.98 17.32 7.44
N MET A 104 15.68 17.53 7.23
CA MET A 104 15.00 18.77 7.60
C MET A 104 15.11 19.01 9.12
N LYS A 105 14.95 17.97 9.95
CA LYS A 105 15.10 18.09 11.41
C LYS A 105 16.51 18.52 11.81
N ASN A 106 17.53 17.91 11.20
CA ASN A 106 18.91 18.28 11.46
C ASN A 106 19.21 19.73 11.05
N GLN A 107 18.62 20.22 9.96
CA GLN A 107 18.74 21.63 9.58
C GLN A 107 18.00 22.56 10.54
N LEU A 108 16.83 22.14 11.06
CA LEU A 108 16.07 22.89 12.06
C LEU A 108 16.87 23.06 13.36
N PHE A 109 17.50 22.00 13.84
CA PHE A 109 18.28 22.00 15.09
C PHE A 109 19.49 22.94 15.05
N ALA A 110 19.92 23.31 13.85
CA ALA A 110 21.01 24.23 13.63
C ALA A 110 20.56 25.71 13.53
N GLN A 111 19.26 26.00 13.56
CA GLN A 111 18.71 27.36 13.44
C GLN A 111 18.75 28.13 14.76
N LYS A 112 18.58 29.45 14.66
CA LYS A 112 18.36 30.34 15.80
C LYS A 112 16.94 30.89 15.79
N GLN A 113 16.46 31.30 16.95
CA GLN A 113 15.23 32.06 17.07
C GLN A 113 15.43 33.47 16.51
N ASP A 114 14.42 34.00 15.83
CA ASP A 114 14.33 35.41 15.47
C ASP A 114 14.17 36.27 16.73
N GLY A 115 15.04 37.27 16.91
CA GLY A 115 15.03 38.14 18.08
C GLY A 115 13.80 39.06 18.17
N ASN A 116 13.11 39.31 17.05
CA ASN A 116 11.92 40.16 17.00
C ASN A 116 10.61 39.35 16.91
N ARG A 117 10.69 38.08 16.51
CA ARG A 117 9.53 37.18 16.38
C ARG A 117 9.76 35.91 17.19
N LEU A 118 9.42 35.96 18.47
CA LEU A 118 9.56 34.80 19.35
C LEU A 118 8.80 33.60 18.79
N GLY A 119 9.52 32.48 18.71
CA GLY A 119 9.02 31.21 18.18
C GLY A 119 9.18 31.04 16.67
N PHE A 120 9.77 32.01 15.97
CA PHE A 120 10.14 31.89 14.55
C PHE A 120 11.65 31.69 14.39
N ILE A 121 12.03 31.08 13.27
CA ILE A 121 13.44 31.00 12.86
C ILE A 121 13.97 32.38 12.43
N ASP A 122 15.26 32.60 12.64
CA ASP A 122 16.00 33.72 12.04
C ASP A 122 16.27 33.42 10.55
N GLU A 123 15.67 34.22 9.66
CA GLU A 123 15.76 34.04 8.21
C GLU A 123 17.18 34.26 7.65
N SER A 124 18.00 35.09 8.30
CA SER A 124 19.39 35.35 7.89
C SER A 124 20.27 34.14 8.18
N VAL A 125 20.07 33.49 9.33
CA VAL A 125 20.75 32.26 9.72
C VAL A 125 20.32 31.12 8.80
N LEU A 126 19.02 31.00 8.52
CA LEU A 126 18.48 29.99 7.61
C LEU A 126 19.07 30.15 6.21
N THR A 127 19.09 31.37 5.67
CA THR A 127 19.66 31.66 4.33
C THR A 127 21.14 31.31 4.27
N THR A 128 21.92 31.67 5.29
CA THR A 128 23.36 31.35 5.36
C THR A 128 23.60 29.84 5.34
N LYS A 129 22.82 29.08 6.13
CA LYS A 129 22.94 27.63 6.20
C LYS A 129 22.43 26.92 4.96
N GLY A 130 21.35 27.43 4.33
CA GLY A 130 20.86 26.95 3.05
C GLY A 130 21.90 27.07 1.94
N ASN A 131 22.55 28.25 1.84
CA ASN A 131 23.64 28.47 0.88
C ASN A 131 24.83 27.53 1.14
N ALA A 132 25.18 27.30 2.42
CA ALA A 132 26.23 26.35 2.78
C ALA A 132 25.85 24.89 2.43
N ALA A 133 24.57 24.52 2.56
CA ALA A 133 24.08 23.21 2.17
C ALA A 133 24.12 22.99 0.65
N ILE A 134 23.71 23.99 -0.14
CA ILE A 134 23.84 23.99 -1.61
C ILE A 134 25.31 23.84 -1.99
N ASN A 135 26.20 24.66 -1.41
CA ASN A 135 27.64 24.57 -1.67
C ASN A 135 28.22 23.21 -1.30
N SER A 136 27.79 22.61 -0.19
CA SER A 136 28.23 21.27 0.22
C SER A 136 27.76 20.20 -0.76
N PHE A 137 26.51 20.28 -1.20
CA PHE A 137 25.98 19.36 -2.21
C PHE A 137 26.78 19.44 -3.51
N GLU A 138 27.17 20.63 -3.98
CA GLU A 138 27.93 20.78 -5.23
C GLU A 138 29.39 20.35 -5.07
N ASN A 139 30.06 20.85 -4.03
CA ASN A 139 31.53 20.89 -3.99
C ASN A 139 32.17 19.93 -2.98
N SER A 140 31.40 19.33 -2.07
CA SER A 140 31.98 18.43 -1.06
C SER A 140 32.35 17.07 -1.64
N ASN A 141 33.52 16.55 -1.26
CA ASN A 141 33.96 15.20 -1.56
C ASN A 141 33.52 14.17 -0.50
N ALA A 142 32.75 14.57 0.52
CA ALA A 142 32.21 13.60 1.47
C ALA A 142 31.25 12.65 0.75
N THR A 143 31.35 11.35 1.04
CA THR A 143 30.70 10.29 0.27
C THR A 143 29.19 10.49 0.12
N ARG A 144 28.47 10.92 1.17
CA ARG A 144 27.04 11.27 1.08
C ARG A 144 26.69 12.30 0.00
N PHE A 145 27.52 13.31 -0.23
CA PHE A 145 27.26 14.34 -1.25
C PHE A 145 27.67 13.85 -2.63
N VAL A 146 28.73 13.04 -2.72
CA VAL A 146 29.09 12.34 -3.97
C VAL A 146 27.96 11.41 -4.40
N ASN A 147 27.42 10.60 -3.48
CA ASN A 147 26.27 9.73 -3.70
C ASN A 147 25.01 10.51 -4.10
N ALA A 148 24.71 11.62 -3.41
CA ALA A 148 23.57 12.47 -3.75
C ALA A 148 23.66 13.05 -5.17
N ARG A 149 24.86 13.42 -5.64
CA ARG A 149 25.08 13.82 -7.04
C ARG A 149 24.95 12.63 -8.00
N ARG A 150 25.54 11.48 -7.66
CA ARG A 150 25.52 10.26 -8.48
C ARG A 150 24.10 9.73 -8.73
N PHE A 151 23.23 9.83 -7.73
CA PHE A 151 21.85 9.34 -7.81
C PHE A 151 20.79 10.46 -7.78
N LYS A 152 21.15 11.66 -8.24
CA LYS A 152 20.23 12.80 -8.35
C LYS A 152 18.94 12.45 -9.10
N ASN A 153 19.05 11.64 -10.16
CA ASN A 153 17.91 11.20 -10.96
C ASN A 153 16.99 10.17 -10.29
N ARG A 154 17.43 9.56 -9.18
CA ARG A 154 16.66 8.58 -8.40
C ARG A 154 15.90 9.22 -7.23
N SER A 155 16.02 10.54 -7.07
CA SER A 155 15.54 11.28 -5.90
C SER A 155 14.57 12.41 -6.28
N LYS A 156 14.00 12.38 -7.49
CA LYS A 156 13.15 13.48 -7.98
C LYS A 156 11.78 13.51 -7.30
N ASP A 157 11.26 12.35 -6.92
CA ASP A 157 9.97 12.21 -6.26
C ASP A 157 10.05 11.98 -4.74
N MET A 158 11.17 12.37 -4.14
CA MET A 158 11.41 12.30 -2.69
C MET A 158 10.25 12.92 -1.89
N VAL A 159 9.90 12.25 -0.80
CA VAL A 159 9.05 12.76 0.27
C VAL A 159 9.94 13.30 1.38
N VAL A 160 9.74 14.55 1.78
CA VAL A 160 10.32 15.08 3.02
C VAL A 160 9.20 15.32 4.02
N GLY A 161 9.41 15.06 5.31
CA GLY A 161 8.37 15.23 6.32
C GLY A 161 8.87 15.78 7.64
N GLY A 162 8.00 16.48 8.37
CA GLY A 162 8.22 16.80 9.78
C GLY A 162 8.08 15.57 10.69
N GLN A 163 8.94 15.43 11.69
CA GLN A 163 8.65 14.55 12.84
C GLN A 163 7.69 15.25 13.80
N VAL A 164 6.99 14.54 14.69
CA VAL A 164 6.01 15.18 15.60
C VAL A 164 6.66 16.29 16.42
N HIS A 165 7.74 15.96 17.13
CA HIS A 165 8.50 16.91 17.92
C HIS A 165 9.84 17.25 17.23
N PRO A 166 10.21 18.54 17.11
CA PRO A 166 9.54 19.72 17.67
C PRO A 166 8.55 20.42 16.69
N TYR A 167 8.14 19.79 15.57
CA TYR A 167 7.42 20.51 14.51
C TYR A 167 5.99 20.90 14.89
N TYR A 168 5.29 20.06 15.63
CA TYR A 168 4.02 20.46 16.24
C TYR A 168 4.30 21.42 17.40
N PRO A 169 3.66 22.60 17.45
CA PRO A 169 4.02 23.65 18.39
C PRO A 169 3.41 23.39 19.78
N ASP A 170 4.05 22.48 20.52
CA ASP A 170 3.66 22.08 21.89
C ASP A 170 4.68 22.51 22.95
N GLY A 171 5.58 23.43 22.60
CA GLY A 171 6.63 23.92 23.49
C GLY A 171 7.89 23.06 23.52
N THR A 172 7.98 22.01 22.70
CA THR A 172 9.21 21.23 22.59
C THR A 172 10.36 22.08 22.05
N ASN A 173 11.45 22.16 22.81
CA ASN A 173 12.65 22.86 22.38
C ASN A 173 13.24 22.28 21.09
N ILE A 174 13.79 23.16 20.27
CA ILE A 174 14.44 22.78 19.02
C ILE A 174 15.85 22.29 19.33
N GLY A 175 16.04 20.97 19.28
CA GLY A 175 17.29 20.33 19.67
C GLY A 175 17.64 20.64 21.13
N ASN A 176 18.90 20.96 21.41
CA ASN A 176 19.36 21.36 22.75
C ASN A 176 19.29 22.88 22.97
N SER A 177 18.48 23.59 22.19
CA SER A 177 18.29 25.03 22.36
C SER A 177 17.28 25.34 23.47
N ASN A 178 17.11 26.64 23.78
CA ASN A 178 16.16 27.16 24.75
C ASN A 178 14.94 27.82 24.09
N TRP A 179 14.60 27.45 22.86
CA TRP A 179 13.44 27.99 22.15
C TRP A 179 12.65 26.87 21.44
N ALA A 180 11.34 27.11 21.28
CA ALA A 180 10.40 26.25 20.59
C ALA A 180 9.61 27.05 19.55
N PHE A 181 8.93 26.38 18.61
CA PHE A 181 8.03 27.07 17.69
C PHE A 181 6.90 27.78 18.45
N SER A 182 6.43 28.91 17.90
CA SER A 182 5.31 29.66 18.46
C SER A 182 4.07 28.79 18.62
N GLN A 183 3.50 28.80 19.83
CA GLN A 183 2.30 28.04 20.20
C GLN A 183 1.01 28.86 20.05
N LYS A 184 1.09 30.06 19.48
CA LYS A 184 -0.10 30.90 19.28
C LYS A 184 -1.09 30.23 18.34
N ASN A 185 -2.37 30.46 18.63
CA ASN A 185 -3.49 29.99 17.83
C ASN A 185 -4.55 31.11 17.78
N THR A 186 -4.25 32.14 17.00
CA THR A 186 -5.09 33.34 16.82
C THR A 186 -5.43 33.52 15.35
N ASP A 187 -6.37 34.40 15.01
CA ASP A 187 -6.70 34.66 13.60
C ASP A 187 -5.51 35.26 12.82
N GLN A 188 -4.65 36.04 13.48
CA GLN A 188 -3.48 36.68 12.87
C GLN A 188 -2.25 35.77 12.82
N GLU A 189 -2.13 34.86 13.78
CA GLU A 189 -1.09 33.84 13.84
C GLU A 189 -1.74 32.49 14.22
N PRO A 190 -2.33 31.79 13.22
CA PRO A 190 -2.89 30.46 13.43
C PRO A 190 -1.83 29.46 13.89
N ILE A 191 -2.28 28.40 14.57
CA ILE A 191 -1.38 27.35 15.03
C ILE A 191 -0.54 26.78 13.88
N GLY A 192 0.77 26.71 14.08
CA GLY A 192 1.71 26.21 13.07
C GLY A 192 2.21 27.25 12.08
N THR A 193 1.82 28.52 12.18
CA THR A 193 2.35 29.58 11.30
C THR A 193 3.89 29.63 11.31
N ALA A 194 4.53 29.54 12.48
CA ALA A 194 5.99 29.52 12.58
C ALA A 194 6.63 28.27 11.96
N THR A 195 6.01 27.10 12.14
CA THR A 195 6.48 25.84 11.54
C THR A 195 6.37 25.88 10.01
N GLY A 196 5.22 26.32 9.49
CA GLY A 196 4.99 26.45 8.06
C GLY A 196 5.92 27.48 7.42
N HIS A 197 6.21 28.58 8.12
CA HIS A 197 7.21 29.55 7.71
C HIS A 197 8.59 28.91 7.57
N TYR A 198 9.04 28.15 8.57
CA TYR A 198 10.31 27.41 8.49
C TYR A 198 10.33 26.42 7.32
N MET A 199 9.29 25.58 7.18
CA MET A 199 9.22 24.58 6.09
C MET A 199 9.23 25.24 4.70
N GLY A 200 8.50 26.35 4.53
CA GLY A 200 8.49 27.13 3.29
C GLY A 200 9.87 27.69 2.95
N GLN A 201 10.56 28.26 3.94
CA GLN A 201 11.93 28.78 3.79
C GLN A 201 12.95 27.65 3.55
N PHE A 202 12.81 26.51 4.23
CA PHE A 202 13.66 25.35 4.01
C PHE A 202 13.63 24.89 2.55
N LEU A 203 12.42 24.71 1.98
CA LEU A 203 12.24 24.38 0.56
C LEU A 203 12.85 25.43 -0.39
N GLN A 204 12.85 26.71 0.02
CA GLN A 204 13.38 27.80 -0.78
C GLN A 204 14.91 27.89 -0.74
N LYS A 205 15.54 27.63 0.42
CA LYS A 205 16.96 27.95 0.63
C LYS A 205 17.90 26.75 0.57
N TYR A 206 17.39 25.52 0.73
CA TYR A 206 18.23 24.31 0.82
C TYR A 206 18.30 23.48 -0.47
N PHE A 207 17.48 23.80 -1.48
CA PHE A 207 17.37 23.02 -2.70
C PHE A 207 17.61 23.88 -3.95
N ALA A 208 17.89 23.21 -5.07
CA ALA A 208 17.90 23.83 -6.38
C ALA A 208 16.50 24.38 -6.71
N GLN A 209 16.44 25.62 -7.19
CA GLN A 209 15.17 26.28 -7.52
C GLN A 209 14.69 25.98 -8.96
N THR A 210 15.58 25.46 -9.79
CA THR A 210 15.30 24.94 -11.13
C THR A 210 16.11 23.67 -11.36
N ASN A 211 15.80 22.90 -12.41
CA ASN A 211 16.57 21.69 -12.73
C ASN A 211 18.02 21.97 -13.15
N THR A 212 18.33 23.22 -13.52
CA THR A 212 19.67 23.67 -13.91
C THR A 212 20.41 24.43 -12.82
N ALA A 213 19.72 24.80 -11.73
CA ALA A 213 20.33 25.49 -10.60
C ALA A 213 21.18 24.53 -9.75
N ALA A 214 22.17 25.10 -9.06
CA ALA A 214 22.96 24.40 -8.06
C ALA A 214 22.09 23.92 -6.89
N GLY A 215 22.43 22.76 -6.34
CA GLY A 215 21.82 22.14 -5.18
C GLY A 215 21.14 20.79 -5.47
N ALA A 216 20.72 20.16 -4.38
CA ALA A 216 19.90 18.96 -4.44
C ALA A 216 18.55 19.26 -5.12
N PRO A 217 17.96 18.29 -5.85
CA PRO A 217 16.58 18.43 -6.34
C PRO A 217 15.64 18.75 -5.18
N LYS A 218 14.72 19.67 -5.40
CA LYS A 218 13.62 19.91 -4.45
C LYS A 218 12.75 18.64 -4.37
N PRO A 219 12.30 18.22 -3.17
CA PRO A 219 11.43 17.04 -3.04
C PRO A 219 10.12 17.23 -3.83
N ALA A 220 9.47 16.16 -4.26
CA ALA A 220 8.15 16.30 -4.88
C ALA A 220 7.05 16.50 -3.84
N TYR A 221 7.22 15.92 -2.66
CA TYR A 221 6.23 15.93 -1.58
C TYR A 221 6.82 16.50 -0.29
N LEU A 222 6.02 17.29 0.41
CA LEU A 222 6.27 17.68 1.79
C LEU A 222 5.10 17.22 2.66
N GLU A 223 5.33 16.25 3.54
CA GLU A 223 4.38 15.91 4.60
C GLU A 223 4.50 16.89 5.75
N VAL A 224 3.38 17.42 6.22
CA VAL A 224 3.36 18.38 7.32
C VAL A 224 3.98 17.77 8.58
N VAL A 225 3.51 16.60 9.00
CA VAL A 225 4.02 15.91 10.20
C VAL A 225 3.68 14.43 10.14
N ASN A 226 4.59 13.58 10.60
CA ASN A 226 4.43 12.12 10.65
C ASN A 226 3.51 11.68 11.79
N GLU A 227 2.45 10.91 11.51
CA GLU A 227 1.62 10.21 12.49
C GLU A 227 1.10 11.06 13.68
N PRO A 228 0.59 12.28 13.44
CA PRO A 228 0.32 13.26 14.50
C PRO A 228 -0.76 12.78 15.47
N LEU A 229 -1.83 12.12 15.01
CA LEU A 229 -2.87 11.65 15.93
C LEU A 229 -2.37 10.55 16.87
N TYR A 230 -1.44 9.70 16.41
CA TYR A 230 -0.90 8.63 17.25
C TYR A 230 -0.15 9.22 18.44
N ASP A 231 0.75 10.15 18.17
CA ASP A 231 1.65 10.73 19.16
C ASP A 231 1.00 11.87 19.97
N LEU A 232 0.15 12.70 19.36
CA LEU A 232 -0.42 13.88 20.05
C LEU A 232 -1.76 13.62 20.74
N ASN A 233 -2.50 12.57 20.40
CA ASN A 233 -3.87 12.37 20.89
C ASN A 233 -4.19 10.95 21.38
N ILE A 234 -3.79 9.91 20.62
CA ILE A 234 -4.15 8.52 20.91
C ILE A 234 -3.27 7.96 22.03
N ALA A 235 -1.95 8.09 21.88
CA ALA A 235 -0.96 7.59 22.83
C ALA A 235 0.18 8.60 23.06
N PRO A 236 -0.10 9.78 23.65
CA PRO A 236 0.94 10.72 24.05
C PRO A 236 2.00 10.10 24.96
N LYS A 237 3.25 10.41 24.67
CA LYS A 237 4.41 9.97 25.45
C LYS A 237 4.85 11.06 26.42
N ASP A 238 5.76 10.69 27.33
CA ASP A 238 6.45 11.61 28.25
C ASP A 238 5.52 12.45 29.14
N GLY A 239 4.32 11.93 29.43
CA GLY A 239 3.33 12.61 30.29
C GLY A 239 2.63 13.80 29.63
N ARG A 240 2.70 13.95 28.30
CA ARG A 240 2.03 15.02 27.56
C ARG A 240 0.51 14.85 27.57
N ASP A 241 -0.19 15.97 27.64
CA ASP A 241 -1.64 16.01 27.46
C ASP A 241 -2.04 15.74 26.00
N LYS A 242 -3.26 15.24 25.82
CA LYS A 242 -3.84 15.03 24.48
C LYS A 242 -4.12 16.37 23.82
N ALA A 243 -3.48 16.63 22.69
CA ALA A 243 -3.81 17.77 21.85
C ALA A 243 -5.21 17.60 21.23
N PRO A 244 -6.02 18.68 21.13
CA PRO A 244 -7.29 18.63 20.44
C PRO A 244 -7.10 18.26 18.96
N ILE A 245 -7.87 17.28 18.47
CA ILE A 245 -7.81 16.84 17.07
C ILE A 245 -8.06 18.01 16.10
N ALA A 246 -8.98 18.91 16.45
CA ALA A 246 -9.27 20.12 15.68
C ALA A 246 -8.05 21.01 15.48
N ASP A 247 -7.19 21.15 16.50
CA ASP A 247 -6.00 21.99 16.42
C ASP A 247 -4.90 21.32 15.59
N ILE A 248 -4.78 19.99 15.68
CA ILE A 248 -3.88 19.21 14.81
C ILE A 248 -4.26 19.37 13.33
N PHE A 249 -5.56 19.40 13.00
CA PHE A 249 -6.01 19.57 11.63
C PHE A 249 -5.90 21.03 11.15
N LYS A 250 -6.22 22.01 12.00
CA LYS A 250 -5.95 23.43 11.71
C LYS A 250 -4.46 23.70 11.53
N TYR A 251 -3.59 22.99 12.24
CA TYR A 251 -2.15 23.06 12.06
C TYR A 251 -1.73 22.65 10.64
N HIS A 252 -2.28 21.57 10.08
CA HIS A 252 -2.01 21.16 8.69
C HIS A 252 -2.44 22.23 7.68
N LYS A 253 -3.66 22.76 7.86
CA LYS A 253 -4.17 23.87 7.04
C LYS A 253 -3.21 25.06 7.07
N SER A 254 -2.86 25.52 8.27
CA SER A 254 -2.03 26.71 8.46
C SER A 254 -0.62 26.52 7.89
N VAL A 255 0.00 25.36 8.13
CA VAL A 255 1.32 25.02 7.56
C VAL A 255 1.28 25.06 6.03
N ALA A 256 0.27 24.44 5.40
CA ALA A 256 0.14 24.48 3.94
C ALA A 256 -0.03 25.91 3.41
N GLN A 257 -0.86 26.72 4.07
CA GLN A 257 -1.06 28.13 3.69
C GLN A 257 0.24 28.95 3.80
N GLU A 258 1.03 28.75 4.85
CA GLU A 258 2.34 29.39 5.00
C GLU A 258 3.34 29.01 3.90
N ILE A 259 3.41 27.72 3.55
CA ILE A 259 4.27 27.23 2.47
C ILE A 259 3.86 27.86 1.13
N ARG A 260 2.59 28.27 0.99
CA ARG A 260 1.99 28.86 -0.20
C ARG A 260 1.90 30.39 -0.19
N LYS A 261 2.32 31.09 0.88
CA LYS A 261 2.32 32.57 0.91
C LYS A 261 3.06 33.16 -0.29
N SER A 262 2.68 34.37 -0.72
CA SER A 262 3.12 34.98 -1.99
C SER A 262 4.64 35.03 -2.20
N ASN A 263 5.41 35.23 -1.13
CA ASN A 263 6.88 35.18 -1.14
C ASN A 263 7.47 33.77 -1.40
N ASN A 264 6.69 32.72 -1.16
CA ASN A 264 7.03 31.31 -1.35
C ASN A 264 6.32 30.68 -2.57
N GLN A 265 5.19 31.23 -3.00
CA GLN A 265 4.24 30.59 -3.91
C GLN A 265 4.89 30.19 -5.24
N ALA A 266 5.60 31.11 -5.91
CA ALA A 266 6.20 30.83 -7.21
C ALA A 266 7.27 29.72 -7.16
N LEU A 267 8.03 29.64 -6.06
CA LEU A 267 9.14 28.72 -5.88
C LEU A 267 8.69 27.36 -5.34
N ASN A 268 7.63 27.33 -4.54
CA ASN A 268 7.10 26.11 -3.93
C ASN A 268 5.86 25.57 -4.66
N LYS A 269 5.41 26.19 -5.76
CA LYS A 269 4.20 25.79 -6.52
C LYS A 269 4.18 24.32 -6.97
N ASN A 270 5.35 23.74 -7.21
CA ASN A 270 5.48 22.37 -7.70
C ASN A 270 5.60 21.33 -6.57
N ILE A 271 5.74 21.77 -5.32
CA ILE A 271 5.76 20.89 -4.15
C ILE A 271 4.34 20.49 -3.83
N LYS A 272 4.10 19.22 -3.57
CA LYS A 272 2.80 18.72 -3.11
C LYS A 272 2.81 18.65 -1.60
N VAL A 273 2.00 19.47 -0.93
CA VAL A 273 1.86 19.41 0.52
C VAL A 273 0.89 18.30 0.87
N ALA A 274 1.31 17.40 1.76
CA ALA A 274 0.60 16.19 2.09
C ALA A 274 0.28 16.10 3.59
N GLY A 275 -0.86 15.47 3.91
CA GLY A 275 -1.28 15.24 5.28
C GLY A 275 -2.48 14.29 5.37
N TYR A 276 -2.84 13.81 6.57
CA TYR A 276 -2.13 14.06 7.84
C TYR A 276 -1.14 12.94 8.21
N THR A 277 -0.78 12.06 7.28
CA THR A 277 0.16 10.95 7.51
C THR A 277 -0.35 10.03 8.62
N VAL A 278 -1.58 9.54 8.47
CA VAL A 278 -2.26 8.72 9.49
C VAL A 278 -1.54 7.40 9.73
N ALA A 279 -1.25 7.08 10.99
CA ALA A 279 -0.63 5.81 11.38
C ALA A 279 -1.56 4.60 11.18
N PHE A 280 -2.82 4.77 11.59
CA PHE A 280 -3.81 3.69 11.66
C PHE A 280 -5.18 4.16 11.11
N PRO A 281 -5.40 4.08 9.78
CA PRO A 281 -6.69 4.37 9.17
C PRO A 281 -7.66 3.21 9.45
N ASN A 282 -8.26 3.23 10.64
CA ASN A 282 -9.22 2.22 11.12
C ASN A 282 -10.63 2.81 11.10
N TYR A 283 -11.19 2.99 9.91
CA TYR A 283 -12.42 3.78 9.72
C TYR A 283 -13.65 3.15 10.34
N ASP A 284 -13.68 1.82 10.45
CA ASP A 284 -14.77 1.02 10.99
C ASP A 284 -14.89 1.04 12.51
N TRP A 285 -13.89 1.59 13.22
CA TRP A 285 -13.91 1.64 14.68
C TRP A 285 -15.01 2.53 15.23
N ASP A 286 -15.55 2.12 16.38
CA ASP A 286 -16.63 2.81 17.09
C ASP A 286 -17.84 3.09 16.19
N ASN A 287 -18.25 2.08 15.42
CA ASN A 287 -19.35 2.15 14.44
C ASN A 287 -19.17 3.31 13.44
N PHE A 288 -17.95 3.42 12.91
CA PHE A 288 -17.51 4.48 12.00
C PHE A 288 -17.41 5.90 12.59
N GLU A 289 -17.54 6.07 13.91
CA GLU A 289 -17.24 7.37 14.53
C GLU A 289 -15.77 7.75 14.31
N ARG A 290 -14.87 6.77 14.25
CA ARG A 290 -13.45 7.01 13.96
C ARG A 290 -13.23 7.69 12.61
N TRP A 291 -14.02 7.35 11.60
CA TRP A 291 -14.00 8.03 10.30
C TRP A 291 -14.50 9.48 10.42
N GLU A 292 -15.61 9.70 11.12
CA GLU A 292 -16.21 11.02 11.32
C GLU A 292 -15.26 11.96 12.07
N SER A 293 -14.70 11.50 13.19
CA SER A 293 -13.87 12.29 14.10
C SER A 293 -12.45 12.54 13.57
N ASN A 294 -11.97 11.72 12.62
CA ASN A 294 -10.60 11.80 12.12
C ASN A 294 -10.55 12.18 10.64
N ASP A 295 -10.58 11.21 9.73
CA ASP A 295 -10.26 11.43 8.32
C ASP A 295 -11.27 12.33 7.62
N LYS A 296 -12.57 12.15 7.90
CA LYS A 296 -13.61 13.07 7.39
C LYS A 296 -13.41 14.48 7.95
N PHE A 297 -13.20 14.59 9.26
CA PHE A 297 -12.97 15.89 9.90
C PHE A 297 -11.71 16.59 9.38
N PHE A 298 -10.64 15.83 9.12
CA PHE A 298 -9.43 16.36 8.48
C PHE A 298 -9.72 16.86 7.06
N ILE A 299 -10.39 16.05 6.24
CA ILE A 299 -10.75 16.41 4.86
C ILE A 299 -11.59 17.69 4.84
N ASP A 300 -12.56 17.80 5.76
CA ASP A 300 -13.41 18.98 5.90
C ASP A 300 -12.66 20.23 6.41
N THR A 301 -11.63 20.04 7.23
CA THR A 301 -10.89 21.14 7.87
C THR A 301 -9.73 21.66 7.02
N ALA A 302 -8.91 20.75 6.48
CA ALA A 302 -7.63 21.06 5.84
C ALA A 302 -7.51 20.48 4.41
N GLY A 303 -8.44 19.62 3.97
CA GLY A 303 -8.29 18.91 2.70
C GLY A 303 -8.30 19.79 1.45
N ALA A 304 -8.86 20.99 1.52
CA ALA A 304 -8.76 21.99 0.45
C ALA A 304 -7.31 22.49 0.25
N ASP A 305 -6.56 22.64 1.35
CA ASP A 305 -5.18 23.14 1.37
C ASP A 305 -4.13 22.04 1.15
N MET A 306 -4.51 20.76 1.31
CA MET A 306 -3.65 19.62 0.99
C MET A 306 -3.68 19.31 -0.50
N ASP A 307 -2.52 19.07 -1.12
CA ASP A 307 -2.45 18.59 -2.49
C ASP A 307 -2.69 17.08 -2.61
N VAL A 308 -2.29 16.34 -1.57
CA VAL A 308 -2.24 14.87 -1.52
C VAL A 308 -2.63 14.41 -0.13
N PHE A 309 -3.40 13.34 0.00
CA PHE A 309 -3.65 12.72 1.30
C PHE A 309 -2.58 11.67 1.59
N SER A 310 -1.96 11.76 2.76
CA SER A 310 -0.91 10.82 3.16
C SER A 310 -1.38 9.88 4.27
N ILE A 311 -1.11 8.59 4.09
CA ILE A 311 -1.54 7.51 4.99
C ILE A 311 -0.46 6.42 5.12
N HIS A 312 -0.47 5.70 6.24
CA HIS A 312 0.30 4.49 6.45
C HIS A 312 -0.58 3.24 6.46
N LEU A 313 -0.09 2.15 5.88
CA LEU A 313 -0.84 0.91 5.73
C LEU A 313 -0.01 -0.31 6.17
N TYR A 314 -0.31 -0.83 7.36
CA TYR A 314 0.37 -1.98 7.92
C TYR A 314 -0.58 -3.15 8.19
N ASP A 315 -0.18 -4.34 7.75
CA ASP A 315 -0.72 -5.62 8.23
C ASP A 315 -0.21 -5.93 9.65
N PHE A 316 -1.05 -6.60 10.44
CA PHE A 316 -0.76 -6.98 11.83
C PHE A 316 -0.85 -8.52 12.02
N PRO A 317 0.12 -9.29 11.50
CA PRO A 317 0.09 -10.76 11.53
C PRO A 317 0.23 -11.35 12.94
N THR A 318 0.78 -10.61 13.89
CA THR A 318 1.06 -11.13 15.25
C THR A 318 0.62 -10.17 16.35
N HIS A 319 -0.39 -9.34 16.09
CA HIS A 319 -0.89 -8.38 17.07
C HIS A 319 -1.59 -9.11 18.25
N PRO A 320 -1.49 -8.60 19.49
CA PRO A 320 -2.14 -9.23 20.65
C PRO A 320 -3.65 -9.44 20.51
N ARG A 321 -4.34 -8.53 19.79
CA ARG A 321 -5.78 -8.64 19.48
C ARG A 321 -6.12 -9.72 18.45
N GLY A 322 -5.18 -10.09 17.56
CA GLY A 322 -5.46 -11.02 16.47
C GLY A 322 -4.52 -10.87 15.27
N GLU A 323 -4.83 -11.60 14.21
CA GLU A 323 -4.26 -11.48 12.86
C GLU A 323 -5.10 -10.48 12.04
N GLU A 324 -4.73 -9.20 12.11
CA GLU A 324 -5.48 -8.13 11.46
C GLU A 324 -4.78 -7.74 10.15
N TYR A 325 -5.25 -8.28 9.03
CA TYR A 325 -4.72 -7.94 7.70
C TYR A 325 -5.48 -6.76 7.11
N ARG A 326 -4.75 -5.87 6.44
CA ARG A 326 -5.28 -4.84 5.55
C ARG A 326 -5.31 -5.35 4.11
N ARG A 327 -4.30 -6.10 3.69
CA ARG A 327 -4.31 -6.77 2.38
C ARG A 327 -5.62 -7.55 2.19
N GLY A 328 -6.14 -7.52 0.97
CA GLY A 328 -7.49 -7.95 0.63
C GLY A 328 -8.50 -6.80 0.68
N SER A 329 -9.75 -7.14 0.93
CA SER A 329 -10.90 -6.25 0.87
C SER A 329 -10.80 -5.04 1.81
N ASN A 330 -10.04 -5.13 2.91
CA ASN A 330 -9.93 -4.05 3.89
C ASN A 330 -9.18 -2.81 3.39
N VAL A 331 -8.03 -3.00 2.72
CA VAL A 331 -7.29 -1.88 2.12
C VAL A 331 -8.10 -1.27 0.99
N GLU A 332 -8.79 -2.10 0.21
CA GLU A 332 -9.69 -1.64 -0.85
C GLU A 332 -10.80 -0.73 -0.31
N ALA A 333 -11.42 -1.08 0.83
CA ALA A 333 -12.48 -0.26 1.45
C ALA A 333 -11.93 1.03 2.06
N THR A 334 -10.72 0.97 2.62
CA THR A 334 -10.03 2.14 3.17
C THR A 334 -9.75 3.16 2.05
N LEU A 335 -9.19 2.70 0.93
CA LEU A 335 -8.90 3.55 -0.23
C LEU A 335 -10.19 4.06 -0.90
N ASP A 336 -11.20 3.20 -1.10
CA ASP A 336 -12.48 3.58 -1.71
C ASP A 336 -13.21 4.63 -0.90
N MET A 337 -13.19 4.55 0.43
CA MET A 337 -13.86 5.54 1.29
C MET A 337 -13.19 6.92 1.21
N LEU A 338 -11.86 6.98 1.15
CA LEU A 338 -11.10 8.23 0.93
C LEU A 338 -11.39 8.82 -0.46
N GLU A 339 -11.36 8.00 -1.50
CA GLU A 339 -11.64 8.42 -2.87
C GLU A 339 -13.09 8.93 -3.02
N GLN A 340 -14.06 8.17 -2.51
CA GLN A 340 -15.47 8.51 -2.54
C GLN A 340 -15.76 9.84 -1.85
N TYR A 341 -15.23 10.04 -0.64
CA TYR A 341 -15.47 11.30 0.08
C TYR A 341 -14.70 12.47 -0.55
N SER A 342 -13.52 12.23 -1.12
CA SER A 342 -12.80 13.24 -1.90
C SER A 342 -13.64 13.72 -3.10
N ASN A 343 -14.28 12.81 -3.83
CA ASN A 343 -15.16 13.16 -4.94
C ASN A 343 -16.37 13.97 -4.48
N ILE A 344 -17.02 13.56 -3.39
CA ILE A 344 -18.14 14.32 -2.81
C ILE A 344 -17.70 15.73 -2.41
N LYS A 345 -16.52 15.85 -1.77
CA LYS A 345 -16.05 17.13 -1.21
C LYS A 345 -15.46 18.08 -2.25
N PHE A 346 -14.74 17.54 -3.24
CA PHE A 346 -13.90 18.33 -4.16
C PHE A 346 -14.24 18.14 -5.64
N GLY A 347 -15.19 17.27 -5.98
CA GLY A 347 -15.51 16.90 -7.36
C GLY A 347 -14.42 16.08 -8.06
N ARG A 348 -13.43 15.59 -7.31
CA ARG A 348 -12.33 14.75 -7.81
C ARG A 348 -11.68 13.94 -6.69
N THR A 349 -11.08 12.81 -7.05
CA THR A 349 -10.17 12.08 -6.17
C THR A 349 -8.91 12.90 -5.89
N LYS A 350 -8.56 13.09 -4.61
CA LYS A 350 -7.24 13.60 -4.21
C LYS A 350 -6.21 12.47 -4.34
N PRO A 351 -5.02 12.72 -4.89
CA PRO A 351 -3.98 11.69 -4.94
C PRO A 351 -3.63 11.18 -3.54
N LEU A 352 -3.20 9.92 -3.46
CA LEU A 352 -2.86 9.25 -2.20
C LEU A 352 -1.37 8.96 -2.12
N LEU A 353 -0.71 9.49 -1.10
CA LEU A 353 0.66 9.15 -0.74
C LEU A 353 0.64 8.06 0.32
N ILE A 354 1.16 6.89 -0.01
CA ILE A 354 1.36 5.80 0.95
C ILE A 354 2.82 5.87 1.36
N SER A 355 3.12 6.82 2.26
CA SER A 355 4.48 7.16 2.67
C SER A 355 5.17 6.04 3.45
N GLU A 356 4.38 5.11 4.01
CA GLU A 356 4.84 3.87 4.64
C GLU A 356 3.80 2.76 4.47
N TYR A 357 4.24 1.58 4.07
CA TYR A 357 3.40 0.37 4.12
C TYR A 357 4.22 -0.88 4.42
N GLY A 358 3.57 -1.95 4.88
CA GLY A 358 4.20 -3.24 5.16
C GLY A 358 3.47 -4.06 6.22
N ALA A 359 4.22 -4.64 7.16
CA ALA A 359 3.65 -5.33 8.32
C ALA A 359 4.33 -4.95 9.63
N SER A 360 3.54 -4.78 10.69
CA SER A 360 4.03 -4.62 12.06
C SER A 360 3.96 -5.96 12.81
N VAL A 361 5.13 -6.55 13.07
CA VAL A 361 5.27 -7.90 13.66
C VAL A 361 5.38 -7.81 15.19
N HIS A 362 4.26 -7.45 15.83
CA HIS A 362 4.17 -7.10 17.25
C HIS A 362 4.78 -8.12 18.21
N ALA A 363 4.62 -9.43 17.96
CA ALA A 363 5.18 -10.48 18.83
C ALA A 363 6.72 -10.50 18.86
N LEU A 364 7.37 -9.81 17.91
CA LEU A 364 8.83 -9.72 17.76
C LEU A 364 9.37 -8.28 17.93
N ARG A 365 8.56 -7.36 18.47
CA ARG A 365 9.01 -6.02 18.84
C ARG A 365 10.04 -6.08 19.97
N ASN A 366 11.06 -5.23 19.92
CA ASN A 366 12.17 -5.18 20.89
C ASN A 366 12.90 -6.54 21.06
N LYS A 367 12.97 -7.35 19.99
CA LYS A 367 13.71 -8.62 19.96
C LYS A 367 14.82 -8.61 18.90
N PRO A 368 15.82 -9.52 18.99
CA PRO A 368 16.84 -9.66 17.97
C PRO A 368 16.23 -9.87 16.58
N TRP A 369 17.01 -9.58 15.54
CA TRP A 369 16.61 -9.90 14.19
C TRP A 369 16.36 -11.41 14.02
N SER A 370 15.34 -11.73 13.23
CA SER A 370 15.01 -13.10 12.84
C SER A 370 14.43 -13.11 11.44
N GLN A 371 14.65 -14.22 10.73
CA GLN A 371 14.11 -14.45 9.39
C GLN A 371 12.58 -14.50 9.38
N VAL A 372 11.98 -14.98 10.48
CA VAL A 372 10.52 -15.00 10.68
C VAL A 372 9.94 -13.58 10.61
N ARG A 373 10.61 -12.60 11.24
CA ARG A 373 10.17 -11.20 11.20
C ARG A 373 10.16 -10.65 9.77
N ASP A 374 11.21 -10.93 9.01
CA ASP A 374 11.33 -10.44 7.64
C ASP A 374 10.33 -11.13 6.70
N ALA A 375 10.06 -12.42 6.91
CA ALA A 375 9.06 -13.16 6.15
C ALA A 375 7.66 -12.58 6.30
N GLU A 376 7.24 -12.22 7.51
CA GLU A 376 5.95 -11.56 7.75
C GLU A 376 5.87 -10.19 7.06
N LYS A 377 6.97 -9.43 7.03
CA LYS A 377 7.03 -8.14 6.35
C LYS A 377 6.97 -8.27 4.84
N LEU A 378 7.69 -9.23 4.26
CA LEU A 378 7.68 -9.49 2.82
C LEU A 378 6.30 -9.87 2.29
N ARG A 379 5.47 -10.57 3.09
CA ARG A 379 4.07 -10.83 2.74
C ARG A 379 3.27 -9.55 2.59
N GLY A 380 3.34 -8.69 3.61
CA GLY A 380 2.68 -7.39 3.60
C GLY A 380 3.17 -6.51 2.45
N TYR A 381 4.48 -6.44 2.21
CA TYR A 381 5.04 -5.61 1.13
C TYR A 381 4.57 -6.04 -0.26
N ASN A 382 4.52 -7.34 -0.56
CA ASN A 382 4.11 -7.76 -1.90
C ASN A 382 2.59 -7.68 -2.07
N ALA A 383 1.81 -8.17 -1.11
CA ALA A 383 0.36 -8.13 -1.20
C ALA A 383 -0.16 -6.70 -1.31
N LEU A 384 0.26 -5.80 -0.41
CA LEU A 384 -0.17 -4.40 -0.46
C LEU A 384 0.31 -3.68 -1.73
N LEU A 385 1.52 -3.97 -2.22
CA LEU A 385 1.97 -3.38 -3.49
C LEU A 385 1.02 -3.72 -4.63
N THR A 386 0.62 -4.99 -4.78
CA THR A 386 -0.26 -5.42 -5.88
C THR A 386 -1.61 -4.69 -5.85
N HIS A 387 -2.19 -4.43 -4.67
CA HIS A 387 -3.37 -3.57 -4.54
C HIS A 387 -3.14 -2.14 -5.07
N PHE A 388 -1.95 -1.58 -4.83
CA PHE A 388 -1.63 -0.22 -5.26
C PHE A 388 -1.42 -0.13 -6.79
N LEU A 389 -1.05 -1.23 -7.44
CA LEU A 389 -0.87 -1.29 -8.89
C LEU A 389 -2.18 -1.21 -9.66
N GLU A 390 -3.31 -1.59 -9.05
CA GLU A 390 -4.66 -1.44 -9.63
C GLU A 390 -5.19 0.00 -9.58
N ARG A 391 -4.45 0.93 -8.94
CA ARG A 391 -4.84 2.34 -8.74
C ARG A 391 -3.71 3.31 -9.12
N PRO A 392 -2.99 3.12 -10.24
CA PRO A 392 -1.76 3.85 -10.50
C PRO A 392 -2.00 5.32 -10.85
N ASP A 393 -3.23 5.69 -11.21
CA ASP A 393 -3.70 7.07 -11.44
C ASP A 393 -3.99 7.84 -10.14
N VAL A 394 -4.41 7.13 -9.08
CA VAL A 394 -4.71 7.70 -7.76
C VAL A 394 -3.50 7.69 -6.83
N ILE A 395 -2.72 6.60 -6.81
CA ILE A 395 -1.53 6.51 -5.96
C ILE A 395 -0.47 7.48 -6.45
N ALA A 396 -0.09 8.44 -5.61
CA ALA A 396 0.96 9.40 -5.89
C ALA A 396 2.35 8.75 -5.77
N LYS A 397 2.58 7.98 -4.70
CA LYS A 397 3.77 7.18 -4.41
C LYS A 397 3.44 6.16 -3.30
N ALA A 398 4.05 4.98 -3.35
CA ALA A 398 3.97 3.98 -2.30
C ALA A 398 5.37 3.53 -1.89
N ILE A 399 5.67 3.58 -0.59
CA ILE A 399 7.03 3.39 -0.07
C ILE A 399 7.02 2.26 0.96
N PRO A 400 7.63 1.10 0.67
CA PRO A 400 7.76 0.04 1.67
C PRO A 400 8.64 0.55 2.80
N PHE A 401 8.23 0.36 4.05
CA PHE A 401 8.95 0.90 5.21
C PHE A 401 10.22 0.10 5.52
N ILE A 402 11.25 0.32 4.71
CA ILE A 402 12.55 -0.34 4.77
C ILE A 402 13.63 0.76 4.76
N PRO A 403 14.06 1.26 5.92
CA PRO A 403 15.26 2.09 6.01
C PRO A 403 16.53 1.24 5.87
N VAL A 404 17.69 1.87 5.69
CA VAL A 404 18.94 1.15 5.37
C VAL A 404 19.44 0.34 6.58
N LYS A 405 19.96 1.03 7.61
CA LYS A 405 20.46 0.46 8.87
C LYS A 405 19.66 0.94 10.07
N ALA A 406 19.00 2.09 9.98
CA ALA A 406 18.20 2.70 11.04
C ALA A 406 18.84 2.66 12.44
N GLU A 407 20.13 3.02 12.53
CA GLU A 407 20.84 3.01 13.83
C GLU A 407 20.29 4.04 14.82
N TRP A 408 19.62 5.08 14.30
CA TRP A 408 18.85 6.04 15.10
C TRP A 408 17.72 5.40 15.91
N GLY A 409 17.24 4.22 15.49
CA GLY A 409 16.14 3.49 16.13
C GLY A 409 16.60 2.33 17.02
N ARG A 410 17.91 2.23 17.32
CA ARG A 410 18.42 1.18 18.21
C ARG A 410 17.86 1.33 19.62
N HIS A 411 17.35 0.25 20.17
CA HIS A 411 16.79 0.19 21.51
C HIS A 411 17.89 0.38 22.56
N GLY A 412 17.77 1.41 23.39
CA GLY A 412 18.80 1.74 24.40
C GLY A 412 18.88 0.75 25.57
N ASP A 413 17.78 0.08 25.88
CA ASP A 413 17.64 -0.90 26.96
C ASP A 413 18.15 -2.29 26.58
N THR A 414 17.80 -2.77 25.39
CA THR A 414 18.17 -4.11 24.90
C THR A 414 19.40 -4.11 23.99
N GLY A 415 19.76 -2.95 23.45
CA GLY A 415 20.80 -2.81 22.43
C GLY A 415 20.41 -3.34 21.05
N TYR A 416 19.19 -3.86 20.87
CA TYR A 416 18.76 -4.40 19.57
C TYR A 416 18.57 -3.28 18.55
N PRO A 417 19.06 -3.45 17.31
CA PRO A 417 18.80 -2.47 16.26
C PRO A 417 17.31 -2.36 15.92
N TYR A 418 16.95 -1.30 15.19
CA TYR A 418 15.59 -1.09 14.72
C TYR A 418 15.05 -2.28 13.91
N GLU A 419 13.76 -2.53 14.00
CA GLU A 419 13.17 -3.78 13.51
C GLU A 419 12.91 -3.80 11.98
N ASN A 420 12.83 -2.63 11.33
CA ASN A 420 12.71 -2.47 9.88
C ASN A 420 14.06 -2.05 9.33
N ARG A 421 14.81 -2.93 8.66
CA ARG A 421 16.13 -2.59 8.09
C ARG A 421 16.43 -3.41 6.85
N LEU A 422 16.99 -2.77 5.83
CA LEU A 422 17.60 -3.43 4.67
C LEU A 422 18.87 -4.19 5.06
N MET A 423 19.62 -3.67 6.05
CA MET A 423 20.92 -4.18 6.48
C MET A 423 20.87 -4.68 7.92
N ARG A 424 21.57 -5.79 8.16
CA ARG A 424 21.90 -6.32 9.50
C ARG A 424 23.38 -6.60 9.61
N GLN A 425 23.89 -6.67 10.82
CA GLN A 425 25.24 -7.19 11.07
C GLN A 425 25.23 -8.72 10.96
N GLN A 426 26.32 -9.32 10.49
CA GLN A 426 26.42 -10.77 10.29
C GLN A 426 26.08 -11.57 11.56
N PHE A 427 26.59 -11.15 12.73
CA PHE A 427 26.35 -11.81 14.01
C PHE A 427 24.87 -11.85 14.44
N GLU A 428 24.00 -11.01 13.86
CA GLU A 428 22.59 -10.95 14.27
C GLU A 428 21.82 -12.22 13.93
N LYS A 429 22.29 -13.01 12.95
CA LYS A 429 21.72 -14.33 12.67
C LYS A 429 22.32 -15.37 13.61
N ALA A 430 21.47 -16.12 14.31
CA ALA A 430 21.91 -17.20 15.18
C ALA A 430 22.88 -18.15 14.46
N GLY A 431 24.04 -18.40 15.08
CA GLY A 431 25.12 -19.22 14.52
C GLY A 431 26.08 -18.50 13.56
N GLN A 432 25.88 -17.21 13.27
CA GLN A 432 26.83 -16.38 12.51
C GLN A 432 27.65 -15.49 13.45
N THR A 433 28.81 -15.06 12.97
CA THR A 433 29.73 -14.12 13.65
C THR A 433 30.15 -13.02 12.66
N GLY A 434 30.78 -11.95 13.15
CA GLY A 434 31.25 -10.82 12.33
C GLY A 434 30.32 -9.60 12.40
N THR A 435 30.91 -8.41 12.28
CA THR A 435 30.20 -7.12 12.44
C THR A 435 29.80 -6.47 11.11
N ASP A 436 30.20 -7.06 9.99
CA ASP A 436 29.90 -6.51 8.66
C ASP A 436 28.39 -6.46 8.42
N TRP A 437 27.98 -5.36 7.81
CA TRP A 437 26.63 -5.13 7.34
C TRP A 437 26.37 -5.90 6.05
N ILE A 438 25.42 -6.81 6.10
CA ILE A 438 24.89 -7.59 4.99
C ILE A 438 23.38 -7.41 4.89
N TYR A 439 22.80 -7.76 3.74
CA TYR A 439 21.36 -7.66 3.57
C TYR A 439 20.60 -8.55 4.57
N THR A 440 19.48 -8.02 5.05
CA THR A 440 18.39 -8.81 5.65
C THR A 440 17.61 -9.55 4.57
N ASP A 441 16.62 -10.36 4.94
CA ASP A 441 15.78 -11.02 3.93
C ASP A 441 14.89 -10.01 3.17
N LEU A 442 14.72 -8.78 3.68
CA LEU A 442 13.93 -7.74 3.03
C LEU A 442 14.46 -7.33 1.64
N VAL A 443 15.74 -7.56 1.34
CA VAL A 443 16.30 -7.34 -0.01
C VAL A 443 15.56 -8.16 -1.09
N LYS A 444 14.96 -9.30 -0.70
CA LYS A 444 14.24 -10.19 -1.62
C LYS A 444 13.04 -9.53 -2.31
N PHE A 445 12.45 -8.49 -1.70
CA PHE A 445 11.43 -7.66 -2.35
C PHE A 445 12.01 -7.01 -3.61
N PHE A 446 13.15 -6.34 -3.49
CA PHE A 446 13.80 -5.66 -4.62
C PHE A 446 14.34 -6.66 -5.65
N GLU A 447 14.84 -7.82 -5.21
CA GLU A 447 15.31 -8.89 -6.10
C GLU A 447 14.18 -9.52 -6.95
N LEU A 448 13.00 -9.70 -6.34
CA LEU A 448 11.80 -10.18 -7.02
C LEU A 448 11.39 -9.20 -8.12
N TRP A 449 11.25 -7.91 -7.78
CA TRP A 449 10.73 -6.85 -8.65
C TRP A 449 11.77 -6.18 -9.57
N SER A 450 13.03 -6.61 -9.55
CA SER A 450 14.15 -5.89 -10.21
C SER A 450 14.00 -5.70 -11.73
N GLU A 451 13.25 -6.57 -12.41
CA GLU A 451 13.13 -6.54 -13.87
C GLU A 451 11.82 -5.93 -14.38
N VAL A 452 10.78 -5.83 -13.54
CA VAL A 452 9.43 -5.45 -13.96
C VAL A 452 9.39 -4.01 -14.45
N LYS A 453 8.96 -3.83 -15.70
CA LYS A 453 8.71 -2.55 -16.38
C LYS A 453 7.94 -2.83 -17.66
N GLY A 454 7.29 -1.81 -18.20
CA GLY A 454 6.65 -1.93 -19.50
C GLY A 454 5.32 -1.20 -19.58
N ILE A 455 4.65 -1.45 -20.70
CA ILE A 455 3.24 -1.11 -20.92
C ILE A 455 2.41 -2.10 -20.10
N HIS A 456 1.44 -1.59 -19.34
CA HIS A 456 0.48 -2.41 -18.62
C HIS A 456 -0.45 -3.09 -19.64
N VAL A 457 -0.65 -4.39 -19.53
CA VAL A 457 -1.48 -5.20 -20.42
C VAL A 457 -2.54 -5.94 -19.64
N ASP A 458 -3.63 -6.28 -20.31
CA ASP A 458 -4.79 -6.90 -19.70
C ASP A 458 -4.43 -8.23 -19.04
N SER A 459 -4.90 -8.39 -17.80
CA SER A 459 -4.80 -9.64 -17.04
C SER A 459 -5.99 -9.78 -16.11
N TRP A 460 -6.38 -11.03 -15.85
CA TRP A 460 -7.54 -11.35 -15.02
C TRP A 460 -7.37 -12.72 -14.37
N ALA A 461 -7.94 -12.89 -13.18
CA ALA A 461 -7.99 -14.14 -12.45
C ALA A 461 -9.43 -14.51 -12.12
N SER A 462 -9.75 -15.80 -12.17
CA SER A 462 -11.09 -16.33 -11.84
C SER A 462 -11.40 -16.34 -10.35
N ASP A 463 -10.40 -16.04 -9.51
CA ASP A 463 -10.46 -16.04 -8.06
C ASP A 463 -9.79 -14.75 -7.56
N LEU A 464 -10.52 -13.97 -6.75
CA LEU A 464 -10.07 -12.67 -6.27
C LEU A 464 -8.90 -12.76 -5.29
N ASP A 465 -8.67 -13.92 -4.67
CA ASP A 465 -7.52 -14.15 -3.80
C ASP A 465 -6.22 -14.32 -4.56
N ILE A 466 -6.29 -14.54 -5.88
CA ILE A 466 -5.12 -14.54 -6.76
C ILE A 466 -5.07 -13.23 -7.53
N MET A 467 -4.37 -12.25 -6.97
CA MET A 467 -4.17 -10.97 -7.66
C MET A 467 -3.17 -11.13 -8.79
N VAL A 468 -3.52 -10.62 -9.98
CA VAL A 468 -2.68 -10.68 -11.18
C VAL A 468 -2.48 -9.29 -11.80
N ASP A 469 -1.28 -9.06 -12.32
CA ASP A 469 -0.93 -7.87 -13.09
C ASP A 469 0.11 -8.27 -14.17
N ALA A 470 0.16 -7.56 -15.30
CA ALA A 470 1.06 -7.89 -16.40
C ALA A 470 1.65 -6.65 -17.11
N TYR A 471 2.94 -6.73 -17.43
CA TYR A 471 3.66 -5.65 -18.13
C TYR A 471 4.53 -6.14 -19.28
N VAL A 472 4.50 -5.42 -20.40
CA VAL A 472 5.28 -5.73 -21.60
C VAL A 472 6.32 -4.65 -21.89
N GLN A 473 7.59 -5.06 -21.99
CA GLN A 473 8.69 -4.21 -22.45
C GLN A 473 9.43 -4.89 -23.60
N ASN A 474 9.31 -4.32 -24.80
CA ASN A 474 9.90 -4.85 -26.04
C ASN A 474 9.43 -6.29 -26.32
N ASN A 475 10.31 -7.28 -26.15
CA ASN A 475 10.03 -8.70 -26.35
C ASN A 475 9.87 -9.47 -25.02
N LYS A 476 9.76 -8.78 -23.89
CA LYS A 476 9.56 -9.38 -22.57
C LYS A 476 8.17 -9.07 -22.04
N ALA A 477 7.48 -10.10 -21.58
CA ALA A 477 6.26 -9.99 -20.77
C ALA A 477 6.57 -10.41 -19.33
N HIS A 478 6.11 -9.63 -18.36
CA HIS A 478 6.21 -9.91 -16.93
C HIS A 478 4.80 -10.14 -16.41
N ILE A 479 4.50 -11.34 -15.92
CA ILE A 479 3.22 -11.71 -15.30
C ILE A 479 3.47 -11.84 -13.80
N ILE A 480 2.77 -11.03 -13.02
CA ILE A 480 2.84 -11.00 -11.55
C ILE A 480 1.61 -11.73 -11.02
N MET A 481 1.81 -12.66 -10.09
CA MET A 481 0.74 -13.36 -9.38
C MET A 481 1.04 -13.29 -7.88
N THR A 482 0.10 -12.76 -7.10
CA THR A 482 0.20 -12.69 -5.64
C THR A 482 -0.97 -13.41 -5.01
N SER A 483 -0.67 -14.39 -4.15
CA SER A 483 -1.67 -15.15 -3.41
C SER A 483 -2.01 -14.44 -2.10
N LEU A 484 -3.29 -14.20 -1.86
CA LEU A 484 -3.85 -13.83 -0.55
C LEU A 484 -4.26 -15.07 0.27
N GLU A 485 -4.31 -16.23 -0.38
CA GLU A 485 -4.68 -17.52 0.19
C GLU A 485 -3.73 -18.01 1.30
N PHE A 486 -4.31 -18.73 2.26
CA PHE A 486 -3.56 -19.42 3.33
C PHE A 486 -3.20 -20.87 2.97
N GLN A 487 -3.50 -21.28 1.74
CA GLN A 487 -3.20 -22.57 1.14
C GLN A 487 -2.53 -22.39 -0.22
N ASP A 488 -1.83 -23.43 -0.68
CA ASP A 488 -1.22 -23.41 -2.00
C ASP A 488 -2.32 -23.54 -3.06
N THR A 489 -2.20 -22.77 -4.14
CA THR A 489 -3.22 -22.70 -5.20
C THR A 489 -2.59 -23.12 -6.53
N ASP A 490 -3.24 -24.01 -7.26
CA ASP A 490 -2.84 -24.32 -8.63
C ASP A 490 -3.49 -23.34 -9.61
N VAL A 491 -2.64 -22.65 -10.38
CA VAL A 491 -3.04 -21.60 -11.34
C VAL A 491 -2.83 -22.11 -12.77
N ALA A 492 -3.89 -22.15 -13.56
CA ALA A 492 -3.86 -22.42 -14.99
C ALA A 492 -3.67 -21.12 -15.78
N LEU A 493 -2.52 -20.97 -16.44
CA LEU A 493 -2.23 -19.81 -17.28
C LEU A 493 -2.82 -20.03 -18.68
N LYS A 494 -3.65 -19.09 -19.13
CA LYS A 494 -4.39 -19.14 -20.40
C LYS A 494 -4.22 -17.83 -21.17
N ALA A 495 -4.60 -17.87 -22.44
CA ALA A 495 -4.67 -16.74 -23.37
C ALA A 495 -3.49 -15.76 -23.26
N LEU A 496 -2.36 -16.03 -23.95
CA LEU A 496 -1.19 -15.11 -23.95
C LEU A 496 -1.25 -14.06 -25.07
N GLY A 497 -2.26 -14.10 -25.94
CA GLY A 497 -2.54 -13.06 -26.94
C GLY A 497 -1.48 -12.84 -28.03
N ILE A 498 -0.54 -13.77 -28.26
CA ILE A 498 0.54 -13.58 -29.25
C ILE A 498 0.71 -14.80 -30.15
N ASP A 499 0.13 -14.75 -31.34
CA ASP A 499 0.34 -15.76 -32.38
C ASP A 499 1.65 -15.52 -33.15
N GLY A 500 2.32 -16.60 -33.55
CA GLY A 500 3.51 -16.55 -34.41
C GLY A 500 4.81 -16.00 -33.77
N ASN A 501 4.75 -15.43 -32.56
CA ASN A 501 5.95 -15.06 -31.82
C ASN A 501 6.38 -16.21 -30.90
N THR A 502 7.50 -16.86 -31.22
CA THR A 502 7.96 -18.00 -30.45
C THR A 502 8.64 -17.57 -29.14
N ILE A 503 8.45 -18.38 -28.10
CA ILE A 503 9.07 -18.18 -26.79
C ILE A 503 10.55 -18.57 -26.89
N LYS A 504 11.42 -17.65 -26.48
CA LYS A 504 12.87 -17.89 -26.35
C LYS A 504 13.22 -18.50 -24.99
N SER A 505 12.62 -17.98 -23.91
CA SER A 505 12.86 -18.46 -22.56
C SER A 505 11.79 -17.95 -21.60
N VAL A 506 11.52 -18.72 -20.55
CA VAL A 506 10.69 -18.33 -19.41
C VAL A 506 11.53 -18.35 -18.15
N GLN A 507 11.51 -17.28 -17.38
CA GLN A 507 12.07 -17.23 -16.02
C GLN A 507 10.93 -17.05 -15.03
N VAL A 508 10.92 -17.82 -13.95
CA VAL A 508 9.95 -17.70 -12.86
C VAL A 508 10.72 -17.40 -11.57
N LYS A 509 10.46 -16.23 -10.98
CA LYS A 509 10.90 -15.88 -9.63
C LYS A 509 9.74 -16.08 -8.67
N THR A 510 9.91 -16.88 -7.63
CA THR A 510 8.89 -17.11 -6.61
C THR A 510 9.45 -16.75 -5.24
N LEU A 511 8.86 -15.75 -4.60
CA LEU A 511 9.09 -15.45 -3.19
C LEU A 511 8.04 -16.17 -2.36
N SER A 512 8.45 -17.25 -1.71
CA SER A 512 7.62 -18.11 -0.86
C SER A 512 8.23 -18.27 0.53
N TYR A 513 7.58 -19.06 1.38
CA TYR A 513 7.94 -19.19 2.78
C TYR A 513 7.92 -20.66 3.20
N ASP A 514 8.96 -21.10 3.91
CA ASP A 514 9.05 -22.48 4.35
C ASP A 514 8.30 -22.74 5.68
N ASN A 515 8.35 -24.00 6.14
CA ASN A 515 7.67 -24.41 7.37
C ASN A 515 8.18 -23.73 8.64
N ASN A 516 9.38 -23.11 8.61
CA ASN A 516 9.92 -22.30 9.70
C ASN A 516 9.61 -20.81 9.53
N ASN A 517 8.76 -20.47 8.55
CA ASN A 517 8.46 -19.11 8.15
C ASN A 517 9.71 -18.31 7.73
N HIS A 518 10.63 -18.94 7.01
CA HIS A 518 11.74 -18.22 6.39
C HIS A 518 11.43 -17.91 4.93
N ALA A 519 11.72 -16.68 4.51
CA ALA A 519 11.52 -16.26 3.13
C ALA A 519 12.53 -16.91 2.18
N LYS A 520 12.04 -17.47 1.08
CA LYS A 520 12.82 -18.11 0.02
C LYS A 520 12.48 -17.47 -1.31
N LEU A 521 13.48 -16.86 -1.97
CA LEU A 521 13.36 -16.43 -3.35
C LEU A 521 13.99 -17.49 -4.24
N ALA A 522 13.17 -18.23 -4.96
CA ALA A 522 13.61 -19.24 -5.91
C ALA A 522 13.49 -18.70 -7.35
N THR A 523 14.48 -19.00 -8.19
CA THR A 523 14.44 -18.68 -9.62
C THR A 523 14.56 -19.96 -10.43
N LYS A 524 13.63 -20.17 -11.36
CA LYS A 524 13.65 -21.29 -12.30
C LYS A 524 13.61 -20.75 -13.74
N THR A 525 14.35 -21.40 -14.64
CA THR A 525 14.29 -21.12 -16.08
C THR A 525 13.72 -22.32 -16.82
N MET A 526 12.90 -22.05 -17.83
CA MET A 526 12.23 -23.04 -18.69
C MET A 526 12.26 -22.56 -20.15
N SER A 527 12.04 -23.47 -21.10
CA SER A 527 11.94 -23.16 -22.54
C SER A 527 10.51 -22.88 -23.00
N SER A 528 9.50 -23.19 -22.19
CA SER A 528 8.09 -22.99 -22.51
C SER A 528 7.31 -22.53 -21.27
N VAL A 529 6.16 -21.90 -21.51
CA VAL A 529 5.22 -21.53 -20.45
C VAL A 529 4.54 -22.80 -19.92
N PRO A 530 4.58 -23.06 -18.61
CA PRO A 530 3.86 -24.19 -18.01
C PRO A 530 2.34 -23.98 -18.12
N LYS A 531 1.60 -25.07 -18.41
CA LYS A 531 0.12 -25.03 -18.44
C LYS A 531 -0.49 -24.69 -17.08
N THR A 532 0.15 -25.15 -16.02
CA THR A 532 -0.25 -24.91 -14.63
C THR A 532 0.98 -24.57 -13.81
N VAL A 533 0.84 -23.61 -12.92
CA VAL A 533 1.86 -23.26 -11.93
C VAL A 533 1.26 -23.36 -10.55
N SER A 534 1.97 -24.04 -9.64
CA SER A 534 1.64 -23.98 -8.22
C SER A 534 2.10 -22.64 -7.67
N LEU A 535 1.16 -21.88 -7.12
CA LEU A 535 1.39 -20.62 -6.41
C LEU A 535 1.28 -20.92 -4.90
N PRO A 536 2.41 -20.94 -4.17
CA PRO A 536 2.37 -21.22 -2.74
C PRO A 536 1.54 -20.19 -1.98
N LYS A 537 0.99 -20.59 -0.83
CA LYS A 537 0.23 -19.69 0.06
C LYS A 537 0.97 -18.40 0.36
N GLU A 538 0.25 -17.29 0.32
CA GLU A 538 0.74 -15.94 0.63
C GLU A 538 1.97 -15.49 -0.19
N SER A 539 2.30 -16.20 -1.27
CA SER A 539 3.52 -15.98 -2.05
C SER A 539 3.32 -14.92 -3.13
N THR A 540 4.43 -14.47 -3.72
CA THR A 540 4.38 -13.69 -4.96
C THR A 540 5.33 -14.30 -5.97
N GLN A 541 4.81 -14.49 -7.18
CA GLN A 541 5.52 -15.06 -8.29
C GLN A 541 5.54 -14.09 -9.47
N ILE A 542 6.71 -13.91 -10.07
CA ILE A 542 6.88 -13.10 -11.28
C ILE A 542 7.45 -14.00 -12.38
N MET A 543 6.64 -14.25 -13.40
CA MET A 543 7.02 -14.97 -14.61
C MET A 543 7.41 -13.98 -15.70
N THR A 544 8.68 -14.02 -16.11
CA THR A 544 9.18 -13.26 -17.26
C THR A 544 9.29 -14.17 -18.48
N ILE A 545 8.43 -13.95 -19.47
CA ILE A 545 8.47 -14.62 -20.78
C ILE A 545 9.26 -13.73 -21.73
N THR A 546 10.34 -14.25 -22.31
CA THR A 546 11.09 -13.57 -23.37
C THR A 546 10.76 -14.23 -24.70
N TYR A 547 10.29 -13.43 -25.65
CA TYR A 547 9.98 -13.83 -27.00
C TYR A 547 11.15 -13.53 -27.96
N HIS A 548 11.14 -14.16 -29.13
CA HIS A 548 12.14 -13.87 -30.17
C HIS A 548 11.96 -12.47 -30.78
N ASN A 549 10.71 -12.06 -31.01
CA ASN A 549 10.37 -10.77 -31.58
C ASN A 549 9.72 -9.84 -30.55
N LYS A 550 9.72 -8.54 -30.84
CA LYS A 550 8.94 -7.56 -30.07
C LYS A 550 7.47 -7.97 -30.02
N ILE A 551 6.84 -7.82 -28.85
CA ILE A 551 5.40 -7.99 -28.68
C ILE A 551 4.69 -6.78 -29.28
N ASN A 552 3.74 -7.03 -30.19
CA ASN A 552 2.87 -5.99 -30.73
C ASN A 552 1.69 -5.78 -29.76
N ILE A 553 1.37 -4.52 -29.48
CA ILE A 553 0.26 -4.14 -28.60
C ILE A 553 -0.59 -3.14 -29.37
N ASP A 554 -1.68 -3.61 -29.97
CA ASP A 554 -2.56 -2.86 -30.87
C ASP A 554 -4.00 -2.75 -30.38
N LYS A 555 -4.36 -3.47 -29.31
CA LYS A 555 -5.65 -3.39 -28.63
C LYS A 555 -5.56 -2.57 -27.34
N VAL A 556 -6.70 -2.07 -26.87
CA VAL A 556 -6.77 -1.22 -25.68
C VAL A 556 -8.00 -1.53 -24.82
N ASN A 557 -7.75 -1.70 -23.53
CA ASN A 557 -8.72 -1.66 -22.45
C ASN A 557 -8.55 -0.33 -21.70
N GLN A 558 -9.56 0.52 -21.76
CA GLN A 558 -9.64 1.74 -20.96
C GLN A 558 -10.42 1.47 -19.68
N GLN A 559 -9.76 1.49 -18.53
CA GLN A 559 -10.40 1.43 -17.23
C GLN A 559 -10.60 2.83 -16.63
N ASN A 560 -11.83 3.13 -16.26
CA ASN A 560 -12.18 4.30 -15.46
C ASN A 560 -12.99 3.86 -14.23
N LYS A 561 -12.85 4.62 -13.13
CA LYS A 561 -13.61 4.39 -11.90
C LYS A 561 -14.53 5.57 -11.62
N TYR A 562 -15.80 5.28 -11.41
CA TYR A 562 -16.85 6.26 -11.16
C TYR A 562 -17.40 6.08 -9.75
N TYR A 563 -17.68 7.18 -9.06
CA TYR A 563 -18.10 7.16 -7.65
C TYR A 563 -19.56 7.59 -7.52
N ALA A 564 -20.24 7.04 -6.51
CA ALA A 564 -21.61 7.42 -6.23
C ALA A 564 -21.71 8.87 -5.75
N THR A 565 -22.87 9.48 -5.94
CA THR A 565 -23.20 10.83 -5.45
C THR A 565 -23.44 10.88 -3.94
N THR A 566 -23.60 9.73 -3.29
CA THR A 566 -23.78 9.58 -1.84
C THR A 566 -22.86 8.47 -1.33
N TYR A 567 -22.63 8.43 -0.01
CA TYR A 567 -21.77 7.44 0.64
C TYR A 567 -22.24 7.18 2.07
N LYS A 568 -21.64 6.19 2.74
CA LYS A 568 -21.85 5.87 4.17
C LYS A 568 -23.32 5.88 4.60
N GLN A 569 -24.13 5.03 3.99
CA GLN A 569 -25.54 4.87 4.37
C GLN A 569 -25.69 3.76 5.44
N PRO A 570 -26.45 3.99 6.53
CA PRO A 570 -26.67 2.98 7.56
C PRO A 570 -27.59 1.88 7.05
N ILE A 571 -27.27 0.63 7.40
CA ILE A 571 -28.04 -0.54 6.95
C ILE A 571 -29.20 -0.79 7.90
N LYS A 572 -30.43 -0.72 7.36
CA LYS A 572 -31.68 -1.08 8.04
C LYS A 572 -32.28 -2.30 7.34
N ALA A 573 -32.73 -3.27 8.13
CA ALA A 573 -33.32 -4.51 7.62
C ALA A 573 -34.52 -4.22 6.70
N ASN A 574 -34.52 -4.83 5.53
CA ASN A 574 -35.58 -4.75 4.51
C ASN A 574 -35.88 -3.32 4.03
N VAL A 575 -34.91 -2.41 4.11
CA VAL A 575 -35.02 -1.04 3.60
C VAL A 575 -34.05 -0.85 2.44
N ASP A 576 -34.59 -0.42 1.31
CA ASP A 576 -33.77 -0.10 0.13
C ASP A 576 -32.86 1.10 0.38
N MET A 577 -31.59 0.94 0.03
CA MET A 577 -30.60 2.01 -0.11
C MET A 577 -30.36 2.26 -1.59
N TYR A 578 -30.17 3.53 -1.94
CA TYR A 578 -29.97 3.95 -3.32
C TYR A 578 -28.68 4.74 -3.46
N PHE A 579 -27.88 4.37 -4.44
CA PHE A 579 -26.69 5.09 -4.90
C PHE A 579 -26.85 5.42 -6.37
N ASN A 580 -26.51 6.65 -6.77
CA ASN A 580 -26.47 7.05 -8.18
C ASN A 580 -25.02 7.32 -8.57
N ILE A 581 -24.54 6.61 -9.58
CA ILE A 581 -23.23 6.78 -10.21
C ILE A 581 -23.46 7.43 -11.57
N LYS A 582 -22.98 8.67 -11.74
CA LYS A 582 -23.24 9.50 -12.91
C LYS A 582 -22.02 9.61 -13.83
N ASP A 583 -22.28 10.12 -15.03
CA ASP A 583 -21.29 10.46 -16.04
C ASP A 583 -20.40 9.28 -16.44
N VAL A 584 -20.98 8.08 -16.45
CA VAL A 584 -20.30 6.84 -16.82
C VAL A 584 -20.17 6.77 -18.34
N GLU A 585 -18.94 6.75 -18.84
CA GLU A 585 -18.66 6.45 -20.24
C GLU A 585 -18.76 4.94 -20.48
N VAL A 586 -19.74 4.53 -21.30
CA VAL A 586 -19.98 3.14 -21.67
C VAL A 586 -19.60 2.96 -23.14
N GLY A 587 -18.60 2.11 -23.40
CA GLY A 587 -18.16 1.77 -24.74
C GLY A 587 -19.13 0.85 -25.47
N ALA A 588 -18.75 0.36 -26.65
CA ALA A 588 -19.54 -0.63 -27.38
C ALA A 588 -19.47 -2.04 -26.76
N GLN A 589 -18.39 -2.32 -26.04
CA GLN A 589 -18.12 -3.60 -25.38
C GLN A 589 -17.13 -3.37 -24.23
N GLY A 590 -17.12 -4.29 -23.27
CA GLY A 590 -16.28 -4.15 -22.09
C GLY A 590 -16.71 -5.03 -20.92
N GLU A 591 -16.15 -4.73 -19.77
CA GLU A 591 -16.43 -5.38 -18.49
C GLU A 591 -16.71 -4.32 -17.43
N ALA A 592 -17.47 -4.67 -16.39
CA ALA A 592 -17.70 -3.77 -15.28
C ALA A 592 -17.77 -4.50 -13.94
N VAL A 593 -17.31 -3.81 -12.89
CA VAL A 593 -17.34 -4.29 -11.51
C VAL A 593 -17.92 -3.18 -10.64
N LEU A 594 -19.05 -3.48 -9.99
CA LEU A 594 -19.55 -2.69 -8.88
C LEU A 594 -18.74 -3.03 -7.63
N ARG A 595 -18.08 -2.03 -7.08
CA ARG A 595 -17.34 -2.11 -5.82
C ARG A 595 -18.22 -1.60 -4.70
N LEU A 596 -18.61 -2.49 -3.80
CA LEU A 596 -19.46 -2.17 -2.66
C LEU A 596 -18.66 -2.24 -1.36
N GLY A 597 -18.32 -1.08 -0.80
CA GLY A 597 -17.70 -0.99 0.52
C GLY A 597 -18.73 -1.25 1.62
N ILE A 598 -18.47 -2.23 2.47
CA ILE A 598 -19.37 -2.66 3.54
C ILE A 598 -18.58 -2.74 4.85
N GLY A 599 -19.13 -2.23 5.94
CA GLY A 599 -18.60 -2.54 7.27
C GLY A 599 -19.68 -2.85 8.29
N ARG A 600 -19.60 -4.04 8.88
CA ARG A 600 -20.62 -4.62 9.78
C ARG A 600 -19.98 -5.60 10.76
N GLU A 601 -20.68 -5.86 11.86
CA GLU A 601 -20.29 -6.92 12.80
C GLU A 601 -20.30 -8.31 12.13
N HIS A 602 -19.48 -9.22 12.65
CA HIS A 602 -19.45 -10.61 12.17
C HIS A 602 -20.78 -11.32 12.36
N GLY A 603 -21.13 -12.20 11.41
CA GLY A 603 -22.40 -12.93 11.41
C GLY A 603 -23.57 -12.18 10.76
N LYS A 604 -23.36 -10.94 10.31
CA LYS A 604 -24.28 -10.18 9.46
C LYS A 604 -24.09 -10.54 7.99
N SER A 605 -25.14 -10.33 7.19
CA SER A 605 -25.07 -10.60 5.75
C SER A 605 -24.08 -9.68 5.03
N LEU A 606 -23.27 -10.27 4.15
CA LEU A 606 -22.41 -9.58 3.18
C LEU A 606 -22.89 -9.77 1.73
N THR A 607 -24.01 -10.47 1.54
CA THR A 607 -24.62 -10.80 0.25
C THR A 607 -26.01 -10.15 0.16
N PRO A 608 -26.10 -8.81 0.10
CA PRO A 608 -27.37 -8.13 -0.08
C PRO A 608 -27.99 -8.49 -1.43
N THR A 609 -29.29 -8.21 -1.58
CA THR A 609 -29.86 -8.07 -2.92
C THR A 609 -29.36 -6.78 -3.55
N VAL A 610 -28.88 -6.86 -4.79
CA VAL A 610 -28.37 -5.71 -5.54
C VAL A 610 -29.05 -5.65 -6.90
N ASN A 611 -29.56 -4.47 -7.27
CA ASN A 611 -30.02 -4.19 -8.62
C ASN A 611 -29.22 -3.04 -9.22
N VAL A 612 -28.77 -3.21 -10.46
CA VAL A 612 -28.21 -2.14 -11.30
C VAL A 612 -29.23 -1.80 -12.36
N ASN A 613 -29.71 -0.54 -12.38
CA ASN A 613 -30.73 -0.08 -13.31
C ASN A 613 -31.99 -0.98 -13.32
N ASN A 614 -32.44 -1.36 -12.11
CA ASN A 614 -33.55 -2.28 -11.83
C ASN A 614 -33.31 -3.76 -12.19
N VAL A 615 -32.18 -4.12 -12.80
CA VAL A 615 -31.84 -5.52 -13.10
C VAL A 615 -31.07 -6.13 -11.93
N PRO A 616 -31.49 -7.27 -11.36
CA PRO A 616 -30.75 -7.93 -10.29
C PRO A 616 -29.38 -8.42 -10.79
N VAL A 617 -28.35 -8.26 -9.96
CA VAL A 617 -27.01 -8.80 -10.19
C VAL A 617 -26.63 -9.75 -9.06
N GLU A 618 -25.89 -10.81 -9.38
CA GLU A 618 -25.45 -11.80 -8.40
C GLU A 618 -24.30 -11.23 -7.56
N VAL A 619 -24.44 -11.28 -6.24
CA VAL A 619 -23.37 -10.88 -5.31
C VAL A 619 -22.52 -12.11 -4.99
N PRO A 620 -21.22 -12.12 -5.32
CA PRO A 620 -20.34 -13.23 -4.99
C PRO A 620 -20.27 -13.47 -3.48
N THR A 621 -20.18 -14.74 -3.08
CA THR A 621 -19.92 -15.12 -1.69
C THR A 621 -18.45 -15.04 -1.33
N ASP A 622 -17.59 -15.19 -2.33
CA ASP A 622 -16.15 -15.01 -2.22
C ASP A 622 -15.77 -13.56 -2.52
N PHE A 623 -14.72 -13.08 -1.87
CA PHE A 623 -14.24 -11.71 -2.01
C PHE A 623 -12.74 -11.65 -1.70
N ARG A 624 -12.10 -10.60 -2.17
CA ARG A 624 -10.65 -10.45 -2.07
C ARG A 624 -10.16 -10.53 -0.61
N GLY A 625 -9.27 -11.47 -0.34
CA GLY A 625 -8.67 -11.76 0.95
C GLY A 625 -9.59 -12.43 1.95
N TYR A 626 -9.07 -12.67 3.15
CA TYR A 626 -9.78 -13.39 4.20
C TYR A 626 -11.10 -12.74 4.69
N ASP A 627 -11.91 -13.54 5.38
CA ASP A 627 -13.21 -13.16 5.97
C ASP A 627 -13.14 -12.12 7.10
N GLN A 628 -11.93 -11.71 7.50
CA GLN A 628 -11.64 -10.80 8.60
C GLN A 628 -12.03 -11.32 9.99
N LYS A 629 -12.65 -12.49 10.12
CA LYS A 629 -13.00 -13.13 11.40
C LYS A 629 -11.94 -14.11 11.84
N GLN A 630 -11.38 -14.87 10.91
CA GLN A 630 -10.40 -15.91 11.15
C GLN A 630 -9.16 -15.64 10.29
N GLY A 631 -8.08 -15.20 10.92
CA GLY A 631 -6.77 -15.16 10.28
C GLY A 631 -6.22 -16.57 10.03
N LYS A 632 -5.02 -16.62 9.48
CA LYS A 632 -4.28 -17.85 9.18
C LYS A 632 -4.20 -18.84 10.35
N THR A 633 -3.97 -18.36 11.57
CA THR A 633 -3.82 -19.20 12.77
C THR A 633 -4.57 -18.69 14.00
N ARG A 634 -5.00 -17.42 14.02
CA ARG A 634 -5.69 -16.81 15.16
C ARG A 634 -6.90 -16.02 14.69
N ASN A 635 -7.73 -15.59 15.64
CA ASN A 635 -8.84 -14.67 15.33
C ASN A 635 -8.34 -13.44 14.58
N GLY A 636 -9.17 -12.95 13.67
CA GLY A 636 -8.93 -11.77 12.85
C GLY A 636 -9.34 -10.47 13.53
N ARG A 637 -9.96 -9.59 12.76
CA ARG A 637 -10.49 -8.29 13.17
C ARG A 637 -11.81 -8.45 13.94
N ALA A 638 -12.18 -7.40 14.67
CA ALA A 638 -13.39 -7.37 15.48
C ALA A 638 -14.69 -7.35 14.64
N SER A 639 -14.62 -6.81 13.42
CA SER A 639 -15.72 -6.65 12.47
C SER A 639 -15.19 -6.84 11.05
N PHE A 640 -16.11 -7.05 10.11
CA PHE A 640 -15.78 -6.98 8.69
C PHE A 640 -15.81 -5.51 8.25
N PHE A 641 -14.76 -5.05 7.58
CA PHE A 641 -14.76 -3.82 6.79
C PHE A 641 -13.99 -4.07 5.50
N GLY A 642 -14.70 -4.18 4.39
CA GLY A 642 -14.13 -4.60 3.12
C GLY A 642 -14.99 -4.21 1.92
N VAL A 643 -14.39 -4.24 0.73
CA VAL A 643 -15.11 -4.13 -0.55
C VAL A 643 -15.51 -5.52 -1.03
N ILE A 644 -16.78 -5.65 -1.44
CA ILE A 644 -17.27 -6.76 -2.25
C ILE A 644 -17.26 -6.32 -3.70
N GLU A 645 -16.53 -7.06 -4.54
CA GLU A 645 -16.40 -6.81 -5.99
C GLU A 645 -17.46 -7.64 -6.72
N ILE A 646 -18.46 -6.96 -7.27
CA ILE A 646 -19.65 -7.57 -7.89
C ILE A 646 -19.54 -7.37 -9.40
N PRO A 647 -19.31 -8.42 -10.20
CA PRO A 647 -19.35 -8.33 -11.66
C PRO A 647 -20.73 -7.83 -12.13
N VAL A 648 -20.73 -6.85 -13.03
CA VAL A 648 -21.93 -6.29 -13.64
C VAL A 648 -21.81 -6.42 -15.15
N SER A 649 -22.84 -6.94 -15.80
CA SER A 649 -22.88 -6.99 -17.26
C SER A 649 -22.77 -5.58 -17.83
N HIS A 650 -21.85 -5.40 -18.78
CA HIS A 650 -21.58 -4.13 -19.43
C HIS A 650 -22.82 -3.54 -20.11
N ASP A 651 -23.68 -4.40 -20.66
CA ASP A 651 -24.95 -4.04 -21.31
C ASP A 651 -25.97 -3.41 -20.35
N LEU A 652 -25.81 -3.59 -19.04
CA LEU A 652 -26.67 -2.96 -18.03
C LEU A 652 -26.31 -1.50 -17.79
N LEU A 653 -25.11 -1.07 -18.20
CA LEU A 653 -24.60 0.25 -17.89
C LEU A 653 -25.21 1.34 -18.78
N GLN A 654 -25.40 2.50 -18.17
CA GLN A 654 -25.91 3.71 -18.79
C GLN A 654 -25.04 4.90 -18.37
N GLY A 655 -25.29 6.09 -18.92
CA GLY A 655 -24.59 7.31 -18.47
C GLY A 655 -24.84 7.65 -16.98
N SER A 656 -26.02 7.30 -16.45
CA SER A 656 -26.35 7.40 -15.02
C SER A 656 -26.92 6.07 -14.56
N ASN A 657 -26.31 5.49 -13.52
CA ASN A 657 -26.61 4.15 -13.04
C ASN A 657 -27.16 4.23 -11.62
N TRP A 658 -28.35 3.68 -11.42
CA TRP A 658 -28.94 3.51 -10.09
C TRP A 658 -28.61 2.13 -9.54
N ILE A 659 -27.98 2.13 -8.36
CA ILE A 659 -27.66 0.93 -7.60
C ILE A 659 -28.62 0.87 -6.42
N ARG A 660 -29.51 -0.12 -6.40
CA ARG A 660 -30.41 -0.40 -5.29
C ARG A 660 -29.85 -1.57 -4.49
N ILE A 661 -29.76 -1.41 -3.17
CA ILE A 661 -29.20 -2.41 -2.26
C ILE A 661 -30.19 -2.63 -1.13
N ASN A 662 -30.45 -3.90 -0.77
CA ASN A 662 -31.30 -4.25 0.36
C ASN A 662 -30.73 -5.46 1.10
N PHE A 663 -30.60 -5.32 2.42
CA PHE A 663 -30.20 -6.38 3.35
C PHE A 663 -31.41 -6.85 4.15
N ASP A 664 -31.50 -8.15 4.41
CA ASP A 664 -32.55 -8.75 5.25
C ASP A 664 -32.34 -8.48 6.75
N ASP A 665 -31.12 -8.09 7.15
CA ASP A 665 -30.73 -7.75 8.51
C ASP A 665 -30.23 -6.30 8.67
N ALA A 666 -30.19 -5.81 9.91
CA ALA A 666 -29.76 -4.45 10.25
C ALA A 666 -28.37 -4.40 10.90
N GLY A 667 -27.75 -3.21 10.86
CA GLY A 667 -26.49 -2.88 11.54
C GLY A 667 -25.33 -2.66 10.57
N GLY A 668 -24.42 -1.74 10.90
CA GLY A 668 -23.30 -1.34 10.04
C GLY A 668 -23.71 -0.40 8.89
N PHE A 669 -22.81 -0.26 7.91
CA PHE A 669 -22.94 0.72 6.82
C PHE A 669 -22.52 0.15 5.48
N VAL A 670 -23.15 0.63 4.42
CA VAL A 670 -22.56 0.66 3.08
C VAL A 670 -21.71 1.94 2.99
N THR A 671 -20.39 1.79 3.03
CA THR A 671 -19.44 2.91 3.17
C THR A 671 -19.18 3.64 1.86
N SER A 672 -19.16 2.92 0.75
CA SER A 672 -18.91 3.45 -0.60
C SER A 672 -19.57 2.57 -1.66
N ALA A 673 -19.91 3.16 -2.79
CA ALA A 673 -20.33 2.46 -4.00
C ALA A 673 -19.64 3.10 -5.19
N ALA A 674 -18.88 2.31 -5.94
CA ALA A 674 -18.15 2.77 -7.11
C ALA A 674 -18.25 1.74 -8.24
N LEU A 675 -18.18 2.20 -9.48
CA LEU A 675 -18.21 1.34 -10.67
C LEU A 675 -16.85 1.45 -11.36
N GLN A 676 -16.12 0.34 -11.45
CA GLN A 676 -15.00 0.19 -12.37
C GLN A 676 -15.57 -0.26 -13.71
N VAL A 677 -15.31 0.51 -14.77
CA VAL A 677 -15.73 0.18 -16.13
C VAL A 677 -14.50 0.08 -17.01
N VAL A 678 -14.36 -1.06 -17.66
CA VAL A 678 -13.35 -1.31 -18.69
C VAL A 678 -14.05 -1.25 -20.03
N ASN A 679 -13.72 -0.26 -20.86
CA ASN A 679 -14.17 -0.17 -22.24
C ASN A 679 -13.07 -0.74 -23.15
N SER A 680 -13.42 -1.74 -23.95
CA SER A 680 -12.44 -2.52 -24.70
C SER A 680 -12.55 -2.25 -26.20
N SER A 681 -11.40 -2.16 -26.88
CA SER A 681 -11.38 -2.01 -28.34
C SER A 681 -11.89 -3.26 -29.06
N ASP A 682 -11.72 -4.43 -28.44
CA ASP A 682 -12.19 -5.74 -28.91
C ASP A 682 -12.89 -6.49 -27.77
N GLU A 683 -13.68 -7.51 -28.12
CA GLU A 683 -14.30 -8.42 -27.15
C GLU A 683 -13.21 -9.21 -26.39
N ILE A 684 -13.38 -9.31 -25.06
CA ILE A 684 -12.49 -10.08 -24.19
C ILE A 684 -13.24 -11.31 -23.72
N THR A 685 -12.61 -12.48 -23.83
CA THR A 685 -13.15 -13.73 -23.30
C THR A 685 -12.33 -14.15 -22.09
N ARG A 686 -12.99 -14.32 -20.95
CA ARG A 686 -12.40 -14.85 -19.72
C ARG A 686 -12.59 -16.36 -19.63
N SER A 687 -11.58 -17.04 -19.14
CA SER A 687 -11.57 -18.48 -18.95
C SER A 687 -12.20 -18.84 -17.60
N LEU A 688 -13.50 -19.10 -17.61
CA LEU A 688 -14.24 -19.60 -16.44
C LEU A 688 -13.97 -21.08 -16.15
#